data_AF-A0A9D7T685-F1
#
_entry.id   AF-A0A9D7T685-F1
#
_cell.length_a   1.000
_cell.length_b   1.000
_cell.length_c   1.000
_cell.angle_alpha   90.00
_cell.angle_beta   90.00
_cell.angle_gamma   90.00
#
_symmetry.space_group_name_H-M   'P 1'
#
loop_
_entity.id
_entity.type
_entity.pdbx_description
1 polymer ?
#
loop_
_entity_poly.entity_id
_entity_poly.type
_entity_poly.pdbx_seq_one_letter_code
_entity_poly.pdbx_strand_id
1 'polypeptide(L)'
;MAPPILRGQLDKRLSEQLHRRVTVGRVALNPLTLSLTLESFAIAEPAGGQFIGWRRLFVDFDSFSVLFREWRFQEISLDGFSGKVAVAADGQVNFADLLKTFMAAEKTGQPAKKMWPLLVRHLAINNARLAYSDASQAEPFATDIGPTTVSLRNFHIGGPRQAPGEIDATTESGEAVTWRGTLSLVPLWSVGDLTISKIALKKYAPYYSKMVRFDLRDGRLDLALHYDFSIENGAPALRVSNGRLSIESLQLAKRGAADPVISLKQIELTGMAATYPKITAEAARLVVNGGSVSVQRIPSGIDLVELLLPVLPQAAPTVAMTSAPASAGTAAPIDARVAEISIRDLAITLDDLTTPRPARHELTGLTCDLRGFSLASLSTPMPLGFKARLAPEGAIHAVGTVALAPLKAALTVELANISLPNVSPYAESFANLRVSRGGLTAALNLQAEIPASGSPVLGAQGDVTIEDFAVSDAASVDQLAGWRSLAIKSLDYSSSPAKLLVSEVNWVEPTGRVIVNADGSINLLVALQPAGVAEPVQVALPSAASGKQAAPVSDLMTVALDRFILENAAFEFVDRSIKPNVQLSLNELSGSIEGLSSAELARATVDIKGRVNGSAPVSISGQVNPLSAHAFTDLKVAMKGIALVPVGPYSGKFAGYELAGGNLNLDIRCRVSQRKVDCANVVTIDQFAFGNATNSPDATSLPVRLAVALLRDNSGRIVVDLPVHGSLDDPNFRVGRVVLRVLTNILVKVATSPFSLIGSMFGGEKDQDLSYQQFVAGGIVPENESEMKKLDVVAKALHGRPALRLDIVGGYDETVDGPSLREQALEKEMRLLIWKDRQKLETELTMDQVQVDPQQKMGMVRRLYYHTFPKEKPRTIISTTTTRSNAPVSGLRGNLGAFERAKTTTTYSKTAPKKKAPVAEGETIDVSSLAEGKLPVGGDAKPLTLDEMKAVLLERMTIDDQAARELATQRAQTVYDYLAGPCQVQADRLTLVGLSAETPAAKGARVELRLK
;
A
#
# COMPACT_ATOMS: atom_id res chain seq x y z
N MET A 1 -74.08 -32.74 -71.51
CA MET A 1 -73.53 -31.60 -72.30
C MET A 1 -72.94 -30.47 -71.45
N ALA A 2 -73.33 -30.27 -70.20
CA ALA A 2 -72.85 -29.14 -69.39
C ALA A 2 -71.31 -29.07 -69.08
N PRO A 3 -70.59 -30.18 -68.80
CA PRO A 3 -69.20 -30.07 -68.30
C PRO A 3 -68.15 -29.48 -69.26
N PRO A 4 -68.11 -29.82 -70.57
CA PRO A 4 -67.16 -29.22 -71.51
C PRO A 4 -67.41 -27.71 -71.75
N ILE A 5 -68.69 -27.31 -71.75
CA ILE A 5 -69.10 -25.90 -71.94
C ILE A 5 -68.69 -25.07 -70.72
N LEU A 6 -68.92 -25.60 -69.51
CA LEU A 6 -68.49 -24.98 -68.26
C LEU A 6 -66.98 -24.77 -68.22
N ARG A 7 -66.18 -25.78 -68.62
CA ARG A 7 -64.72 -25.67 -68.71
C ARG A 7 -64.29 -24.50 -69.62
N GLY A 8 -64.79 -24.46 -70.85
CA GLY A 8 -64.41 -23.41 -71.82
C GLY A 8 -64.85 -22.01 -71.39
N GLN A 9 -66.00 -21.87 -70.72
CA GLN A 9 -66.46 -20.59 -70.18
C GLN A 9 -65.64 -20.14 -68.97
N LEU A 10 -65.26 -21.06 -68.08
CA LEU A 10 -64.42 -20.76 -66.92
C LEU A 10 -63.04 -20.27 -67.36
N ASP A 11 -62.38 -20.99 -68.28
CA ASP A 11 -61.06 -20.58 -68.80
C ASP A 11 -61.12 -19.19 -69.44
N LYS A 12 -62.11 -18.94 -70.31
CA LYS A 12 -62.24 -17.66 -71.02
C LYS A 12 -62.59 -16.51 -70.08
N ARG A 13 -63.65 -16.64 -69.28
CA ARG A 13 -64.13 -15.53 -68.43
C ARG A 13 -63.19 -15.22 -67.27
N LEU A 14 -62.61 -16.24 -66.62
CA LEU A 14 -61.66 -16.01 -65.54
C LEU A 14 -60.37 -15.39 -66.07
N SER A 15 -59.91 -15.79 -67.27
CA SER A 15 -58.74 -15.16 -67.88
C SER A 15 -58.97 -13.69 -68.24
N GLU A 16 -60.17 -13.37 -68.76
CA GLU A 16 -60.59 -12.00 -69.06
C GLU A 16 -60.70 -11.14 -67.78
N GLN A 17 -61.30 -11.66 -66.71
CA GLN A 17 -61.50 -10.92 -65.46
C GLN A 17 -60.22 -10.75 -64.61
N LEU A 18 -59.34 -11.75 -64.59
CA LEU A 18 -58.12 -11.71 -63.79
C LEU A 18 -56.94 -11.11 -64.56
N HIS A 19 -57.09 -10.79 -65.85
CA HIS A 19 -56.00 -10.38 -66.74
C HIS A 19 -54.78 -11.32 -66.70
N ARG A 20 -55.01 -12.61 -66.40
CA ARG A 20 -53.99 -13.66 -66.27
C ARG A 20 -54.48 -14.93 -66.94
N ARG A 21 -53.60 -15.72 -67.54
CA ARG A 21 -54.00 -16.98 -68.18
C ARG A 21 -54.47 -17.98 -67.13
N VAL A 22 -55.73 -18.41 -67.23
CA VAL A 22 -56.34 -19.45 -66.40
C VAL A 22 -56.51 -20.72 -67.22
N THR A 23 -56.18 -21.86 -66.62
CA THR A 23 -56.35 -23.19 -67.22
C THR A 23 -57.05 -24.13 -66.25
N VAL A 24 -58.13 -24.77 -66.70
CA VAL A 24 -58.87 -25.81 -65.99
C VAL A 24 -58.72 -27.14 -66.74
N GLY A 25 -58.35 -28.22 -66.04
CA GLY A 25 -58.18 -29.56 -66.63
C GLY A 25 -59.50 -30.30 -66.83
N ARG A 26 -60.12 -30.76 -65.74
CA ARG A 26 -61.38 -31.52 -65.77
C ARG A 26 -62.43 -30.88 -64.89
N VAL A 27 -63.67 -30.82 -65.37
CA VAL A 27 -64.86 -30.37 -64.62
C VAL A 27 -65.85 -31.53 -64.57
N ALA A 28 -66.28 -31.91 -63.37
CA ALA A 28 -67.35 -32.89 -63.17
C ALA A 28 -68.45 -32.27 -62.29
N LEU A 29 -69.70 -32.43 -62.69
CA LEU A 29 -70.87 -31.92 -61.96
C LEU A 29 -71.87 -33.07 -61.81
N ASN A 30 -72.29 -33.34 -60.57
CA ASN A 30 -73.37 -34.29 -60.28
C ASN A 30 -74.62 -33.50 -59.86
N PRO A 31 -75.66 -33.41 -60.71
CA PRO A 31 -76.85 -32.64 -60.41
C PRO A 31 -77.75 -33.29 -59.35
N LEU A 32 -77.63 -34.60 -59.09
CA LEU A 32 -78.45 -35.29 -58.09
C LEU A 32 -77.96 -35.02 -56.67
N THR A 33 -76.63 -35.00 -56.50
CA THR A 33 -75.97 -34.68 -55.22
C THR A 33 -75.56 -33.23 -55.11
N LEU A 34 -75.84 -32.40 -56.14
CA LEU A 34 -75.42 -31.00 -56.24
C LEU A 34 -73.91 -30.76 -55.99
N SER A 35 -73.06 -31.73 -56.35
CA SER A 35 -71.61 -31.66 -56.13
C SER A 35 -70.82 -31.25 -57.38
N LEU A 36 -69.80 -30.42 -57.23
CA LEU A 36 -68.88 -29.94 -58.26
C LEU A 36 -67.45 -30.40 -57.96
N THR A 37 -66.74 -30.94 -58.95
CA THR A 37 -65.30 -31.24 -58.89
C THR A 37 -64.55 -30.52 -60.00
N LEU A 38 -63.48 -29.80 -59.65
CA LEU A 38 -62.54 -29.14 -60.56
C LEU A 38 -61.15 -29.72 -60.37
N GLU A 39 -60.54 -30.27 -61.43
CA GLU A 39 -59.20 -30.86 -61.38
C GLU A 39 -58.20 -30.09 -62.26
N SER A 40 -56.95 -30.03 -61.81
CA SER A 40 -55.82 -29.37 -62.49
C SER A 40 -56.12 -27.92 -62.87
N PHE A 41 -56.33 -27.08 -61.86
CA PHE A 41 -56.52 -25.64 -62.05
C PHE A 41 -55.20 -24.90 -61.87
N ALA A 42 -54.90 -23.95 -62.74
CA ALA A 42 -53.74 -23.08 -62.60
C ALA A 42 -54.01 -21.68 -63.18
N ILE A 43 -53.43 -20.68 -62.52
CA ILE A 43 -53.35 -19.27 -62.93
C ILE A 43 -51.87 -18.97 -63.14
N ALA A 44 -51.50 -18.42 -64.29
CA ALA A 44 -50.13 -18.04 -64.59
C ALA A 44 -49.76 -16.65 -64.02
N GLU A 45 -48.47 -16.43 -63.73
CA GLU A 45 -47.92 -15.09 -63.55
C GLU A 45 -47.77 -14.36 -64.90
N PRO A 46 -47.84 -13.00 -64.92
CA PRO A 46 -47.61 -12.22 -66.13
C PRO A 46 -46.25 -12.47 -66.80
N ALA A 47 -45.21 -12.76 -66.00
CA ALA A 47 -43.85 -13.04 -66.46
C ALA A 47 -43.60 -14.53 -66.84
N GLY A 48 -44.62 -15.38 -66.76
CA GLY A 48 -44.51 -16.83 -66.93
C GLY A 48 -44.30 -17.58 -65.61
N GLY A 49 -44.72 -18.85 -65.57
CA GLY A 49 -44.78 -19.65 -64.34
C GLY A 49 -46.17 -19.65 -63.69
N GLN A 50 -46.36 -20.51 -62.70
CA GLN A 50 -47.64 -20.68 -62.00
C GLN A 50 -47.72 -19.75 -60.78
N PHE A 51 -48.76 -18.92 -60.72
CA PHE A 51 -49.07 -18.05 -59.58
C PHE A 51 -49.85 -18.77 -58.50
N ILE A 52 -51.00 -19.35 -58.87
CA ILE A 52 -51.88 -20.13 -58.00
C ILE A 52 -52.31 -21.37 -58.79
N GLY A 53 -52.46 -22.52 -58.14
CA GLY A 53 -53.18 -23.65 -58.70
C GLY A 53 -53.48 -24.73 -57.67
N TRP A 54 -54.17 -25.77 -58.10
CA TRP A 54 -54.51 -26.92 -57.26
C TRP A 54 -54.75 -28.19 -58.08
N ARG A 55 -54.57 -29.35 -57.44
CA ARG A 55 -54.80 -30.67 -58.04
C ARG A 55 -56.29 -30.97 -58.15
N ARG A 56 -57.05 -30.78 -57.06
CA ARG A 56 -58.50 -31.06 -57.03
C ARG A 56 -59.22 -30.13 -56.05
N LEU A 57 -60.34 -29.56 -56.49
CA LEU A 57 -61.32 -28.87 -55.65
C LEU A 57 -62.65 -29.63 -55.74
N PHE A 58 -63.18 -30.04 -54.61
CA PHE A 58 -64.48 -30.70 -54.47
C PHE A 58 -65.39 -29.82 -53.62
N VAL A 59 -66.62 -29.62 -54.08
CA VAL A 59 -67.63 -28.79 -53.43
C VAL A 59 -68.95 -29.57 -53.42
N ASP A 60 -69.52 -29.76 -52.24
CA ASP A 60 -70.79 -30.45 -52.01
C ASP A 60 -71.84 -29.47 -51.46
N PHE A 61 -72.81 -29.10 -52.30
CA PHE A 61 -73.81 -28.08 -51.99
C PHE A 61 -75.06 -28.67 -51.34
N ASP A 62 -75.49 -28.11 -50.21
CA ASP A 62 -76.67 -28.59 -49.49
C ASP A 62 -77.96 -28.10 -50.17
N SER A 63 -78.77 -29.03 -50.67
CA SER A 63 -80.05 -28.73 -51.32
C SER A 63 -81.04 -27.97 -50.44
N PHE A 64 -80.89 -28.01 -49.11
CA PHE A 64 -81.74 -27.28 -48.16
C PHE A 64 -81.30 -25.82 -47.92
N SER A 65 -80.23 -25.33 -48.56
CA SER A 65 -79.72 -23.96 -48.42
C SER A 65 -80.80 -22.87 -48.61
N VAL A 66 -81.73 -23.05 -49.57
CA VAL A 66 -82.81 -22.09 -49.84
C VAL A 66 -83.85 -22.03 -48.70
N LEU A 67 -84.10 -23.15 -48.01
CA LEU A 67 -85.06 -23.25 -46.91
C LEU A 67 -84.60 -22.43 -45.70
N PHE A 68 -83.29 -22.44 -45.43
CA PHE A 68 -82.70 -21.78 -44.26
C PHE A 68 -82.25 -20.32 -44.54
N ARG A 69 -82.39 -19.82 -45.78
CA ARG A 69 -81.89 -18.50 -46.21
C ARG A 69 -80.40 -18.28 -45.90
N GLU A 70 -79.62 -19.35 -45.98
CA GLU A 70 -78.16 -19.36 -45.82
C GLU A 70 -77.53 -20.26 -46.88
N TRP A 71 -76.40 -19.85 -47.45
CA TRP A 71 -75.60 -20.68 -48.35
C TRP A 71 -75.00 -21.84 -47.55
N ARG A 72 -75.42 -23.08 -47.79
CA ARG A 72 -74.98 -24.25 -47.02
C ARG A 72 -74.19 -25.22 -47.89
N PHE A 73 -73.04 -25.66 -47.38
CA PHE A 73 -72.17 -26.66 -48.01
C PHE A 73 -71.88 -27.78 -47.01
N GLN A 74 -71.99 -29.03 -47.45
CA GLN A 74 -71.65 -30.20 -46.63
C GLN A 74 -70.13 -30.34 -46.53
N GLU A 75 -69.45 -30.27 -47.67
CA GLU A 75 -67.99 -30.38 -47.76
C GLU A 75 -67.44 -29.41 -48.81
N ILE A 76 -66.33 -28.75 -48.49
CA ILE A 76 -65.45 -28.10 -49.45
C ILE A 76 -64.05 -28.65 -49.20
N SER A 77 -63.50 -29.42 -50.14
CA SER A 77 -62.15 -29.97 -50.03
C SER A 77 -61.24 -29.52 -51.18
N LEU A 78 -60.09 -28.95 -50.83
CA LEU A 78 -59.07 -28.46 -51.75
C LEU A 78 -57.77 -29.24 -51.53
N ASP A 79 -57.32 -29.98 -52.54
CA ASP A 79 -56.13 -30.82 -52.45
C ASP A 79 -55.04 -30.37 -53.42
N GLY A 80 -53.80 -30.33 -52.92
CA GLY A 80 -52.61 -29.97 -53.68
C GLY A 80 -52.57 -28.50 -54.11
N PHE A 81 -53.07 -27.59 -53.28
CA PHE A 81 -52.96 -26.15 -53.54
C PHE A 81 -51.49 -25.71 -53.62
N SER A 82 -51.13 -24.87 -54.58
CA SER A 82 -49.80 -24.28 -54.73
C SER A 82 -49.92 -22.80 -55.05
N GLY A 83 -49.31 -21.92 -54.25
CA GLY A 83 -49.29 -20.47 -54.47
C GLY A 83 -47.88 -19.88 -54.43
N LYS A 84 -47.67 -18.72 -55.05
CA LYS A 84 -46.43 -17.96 -54.97
C LYS A 84 -46.70 -16.49 -54.59
N VAL A 85 -46.05 -16.03 -53.53
CA VAL A 85 -46.08 -14.64 -53.05
C VAL A 85 -44.67 -14.08 -53.13
N ALA A 86 -44.47 -13.05 -53.93
CA ALA A 86 -43.18 -12.39 -54.08
C ALA A 86 -43.31 -10.88 -53.82
N VAL A 87 -42.48 -10.33 -52.92
CA VAL A 87 -42.33 -8.90 -52.66
C VAL A 87 -41.12 -8.41 -53.45
N ALA A 88 -41.32 -7.45 -54.35
CA ALA A 88 -40.27 -6.85 -55.14
C ALA A 88 -39.45 -5.83 -54.32
N ALA A 89 -38.33 -5.37 -54.87
CA ALA A 89 -37.44 -4.41 -54.21
C ALA A 89 -38.10 -3.05 -53.89
N ASP A 90 -39.17 -2.69 -54.60
CA ASP A 90 -39.99 -1.50 -54.35
C ASP A 90 -41.09 -1.74 -53.28
N GLY A 91 -41.14 -2.94 -52.70
CA GLY A 91 -42.14 -3.35 -51.72
C GLY A 91 -43.49 -3.79 -52.31
N GLN A 92 -43.66 -3.79 -53.64
CA GLN A 92 -44.90 -4.28 -54.25
C GLN A 92 -44.96 -5.81 -54.30
N VAL A 93 -46.13 -6.37 -54.00
CA VAL A 93 -46.39 -7.81 -54.16
C VAL A 93 -46.69 -8.15 -55.63
N ASN A 94 -46.32 -9.36 -56.06
CA ASN A 94 -46.52 -9.89 -57.42
C ASN A 94 -47.99 -9.97 -57.89
N PHE A 95 -48.96 -9.71 -57.01
CA PHE A 95 -50.39 -9.64 -57.31
C PHE A 95 -51.03 -8.27 -57.02
N ALA A 96 -50.23 -7.21 -56.89
CA ALA A 96 -50.72 -5.85 -56.65
C ALA A 96 -51.62 -5.33 -57.79
N ASP A 97 -51.39 -5.80 -59.02
CA ASP A 97 -52.26 -5.60 -60.19
C ASP A 97 -53.68 -6.13 -59.95
N LEU A 98 -53.80 -7.36 -59.40
CA LEU A 98 -55.08 -7.97 -59.09
C LEU A 98 -55.82 -7.20 -57.99
N LEU A 99 -55.11 -6.84 -56.90
CA LEU A 99 -55.66 -6.06 -55.80
C LEU A 99 -56.24 -4.71 -56.25
N LYS A 100 -55.51 -3.98 -57.11
CA LYS A 100 -55.98 -2.70 -57.67
C LYS A 100 -57.26 -2.87 -58.48
N THR A 101 -57.35 -3.92 -59.29
CA THR A 101 -58.54 -4.23 -60.10
C THR A 101 -59.76 -4.52 -59.23
N PHE A 102 -59.62 -5.33 -58.18
CA PHE A 102 -60.73 -5.64 -57.26
C PHE A 102 -61.17 -4.44 -56.42
N MET A 103 -60.24 -3.64 -55.90
CA MET A 103 -60.59 -2.43 -55.14
C MET A 103 -61.19 -1.31 -56.01
N ALA A 104 -60.82 -1.23 -57.28
CA ALA A 104 -61.45 -0.29 -58.22
C ALA A 104 -62.92 -0.66 -58.49
N ALA A 105 -63.26 -1.96 -58.49
CA ALA A 105 -64.63 -2.44 -58.67
C ALA A 105 -65.56 -2.13 -57.48
N GLU A 106 -65.03 -1.94 -56.26
CA GLU A 106 -65.81 -1.56 -55.07
C GLU A 106 -66.21 -0.08 -55.04
N LYS A 107 -65.51 0.80 -55.77
CA LYS A 107 -65.78 2.26 -55.77
C LYS A 107 -67.07 2.67 -56.50
N THR A 108 -67.74 1.75 -57.19
CA THR A 108 -69.12 1.97 -57.66
C THR A 108 -70.07 1.79 -56.48
N GLY A 109 -70.37 2.87 -55.77
CA GLY A 109 -71.17 2.94 -54.53
C GLY A 109 -72.62 2.46 -54.65
N GLN A 110 -72.85 1.19 -54.95
CA GLN A 110 -74.10 0.50 -54.67
C GLN A 110 -74.08 -0.02 -53.24
N PRO A 111 -75.16 0.17 -52.46
CA PRO A 111 -75.23 -0.36 -51.11
C PRO A 111 -75.05 -1.88 -51.14
N ALA A 112 -74.12 -2.39 -50.33
CA ALA A 112 -73.85 -3.81 -50.22
C ALA A 112 -75.16 -4.55 -49.89
N LYS A 113 -75.68 -5.26 -50.90
CA LYS A 113 -76.90 -6.06 -50.78
C LYS A 113 -76.65 -7.09 -49.68
N LYS A 114 -77.50 -7.13 -48.63
CA LYS A 114 -77.40 -8.10 -47.52
C LYS A 114 -77.19 -9.51 -48.08
N MET A 115 -75.95 -10.01 -48.04
CA MET A 115 -75.61 -11.36 -48.48
C MET A 115 -76.18 -12.36 -47.47
N TRP A 116 -76.68 -13.49 -47.96
CA TRP A 116 -77.06 -14.60 -47.08
C TRP A 116 -75.82 -15.12 -46.34
N PRO A 117 -75.96 -15.50 -45.05
CA PRO A 117 -74.90 -16.16 -44.31
C PRO A 117 -74.38 -17.39 -45.07
N LEU A 118 -73.12 -17.73 -44.89
CA LEU A 118 -72.49 -18.93 -45.46
C LEU A 118 -72.15 -19.91 -44.35
N LEU A 119 -72.56 -21.18 -44.48
CA LEU A 119 -72.15 -22.29 -43.63
C LEU A 119 -71.46 -23.37 -44.47
N VAL A 120 -70.29 -23.80 -44.02
CA VAL A 120 -69.57 -24.96 -44.55
C VAL A 120 -69.37 -25.96 -43.42
N ARG A 121 -70.04 -27.13 -43.46
CA ARG A 121 -69.95 -28.11 -42.37
C ARG A 121 -68.55 -28.71 -42.23
N HIS A 122 -67.85 -28.94 -43.34
CA HIS A 122 -66.44 -29.34 -43.35
C HIS A 122 -65.68 -28.63 -44.47
N LEU A 123 -64.68 -27.84 -44.12
CA LEU A 123 -63.75 -27.22 -45.05
C LEU A 123 -62.36 -27.84 -44.83
N ALA A 124 -61.84 -28.55 -45.83
CA ALA A 124 -60.55 -29.22 -45.78
C ALA A 124 -59.61 -28.68 -46.87
N ILE A 125 -58.38 -28.35 -46.52
CA ILE A 125 -57.30 -28.06 -47.47
C ILE A 125 -56.17 -29.04 -47.18
N ASN A 126 -55.81 -29.89 -48.14
CA ASN A 126 -54.78 -30.91 -47.97
C ASN A 126 -53.60 -30.63 -48.90
N ASN A 127 -52.38 -30.93 -48.43
CA ASN A 127 -51.15 -30.83 -49.22
C ASN A 127 -50.91 -29.44 -49.85
N ALA A 128 -51.30 -28.36 -49.16
CA ALA A 128 -51.09 -27.01 -49.65
C ALA A 128 -49.61 -26.61 -49.57
N ARG A 129 -49.11 -25.85 -50.56
CA ARG A 129 -47.76 -25.30 -50.60
C ARG A 129 -47.80 -23.82 -51.00
N LEU A 130 -46.96 -23.00 -50.37
CA LEU A 130 -46.86 -21.57 -50.62
C LEU A 130 -45.38 -21.18 -50.66
N ALA A 131 -44.91 -20.74 -51.82
CA ALA A 131 -43.56 -20.18 -51.96
C ALA A 131 -43.62 -18.68 -51.63
N TYR A 132 -42.80 -18.22 -50.68
CA TYR A 132 -42.66 -16.81 -50.31
C TYR A 132 -41.26 -16.31 -50.61
N SER A 133 -41.15 -15.14 -51.22
CA SER A 133 -39.87 -14.45 -51.42
C SER A 133 -40.01 -12.95 -51.20
N ASP A 134 -39.04 -12.34 -50.53
CA ASP A 134 -39.00 -10.92 -50.23
C ASP A 134 -37.65 -10.32 -50.62
N ALA A 135 -37.65 -9.48 -51.65
CA ALA A 135 -36.49 -8.75 -52.15
C ALA A 135 -36.45 -7.28 -51.68
N SER A 136 -37.36 -6.88 -50.78
CA SER A 136 -37.39 -5.51 -50.22
C SER A 136 -36.35 -5.28 -49.13
N GLN A 137 -35.81 -6.37 -48.56
CA GLN A 137 -34.72 -6.31 -47.58
C GLN A 137 -33.35 -6.17 -48.25
N ALA A 138 -32.35 -5.76 -47.47
CA ALA A 138 -30.98 -5.63 -47.98
C ALA A 138 -30.40 -6.98 -48.44
N GLU A 139 -30.77 -8.05 -47.74
CA GLU A 139 -30.53 -9.43 -48.14
C GLU A 139 -31.89 -10.07 -48.51
N PRO A 140 -32.04 -10.66 -49.71
CA PRO A 140 -33.30 -11.31 -50.08
C PRO A 140 -33.64 -12.46 -49.14
N PHE A 141 -34.92 -12.59 -48.78
CA PHE A 141 -35.44 -13.69 -47.99
C PHE A 141 -36.33 -14.60 -48.85
N ALA A 142 -36.24 -15.92 -48.67
CA ALA A 142 -37.13 -16.87 -49.33
C ALA A 142 -37.42 -18.07 -48.43
N THR A 143 -38.66 -18.58 -48.47
CA THR A 143 -39.09 -19.78 -47.73
C THR A 143 -40.26 -20.45 -48.45
N ASP A 144 -40.34 -21.77 -48.36
CA ASP A 144 -41.42 -22.61 -48.87
C ASP A 144 -42.24 -23.17 -47.70
N ILE A 145 -43.51 -22.78 -47.61
CA ILE A 145 -44.45 -23.26 -46.61
C ILE A 145 -45.22 -24.43 -47.19
N GLY A 146 -45.02 -25.63 -46.69
CA GLY A 146 -45.83 -26.81 -46.96
C GLY A 146 -45.07 -28.14 -46.76
N PRO A 147 -45.77 -29.29 -46.78
CA PRO A 147 -47.21 -29.44 -46.99
C PRO A 147 -48.02 -28.90 -45.80
N THR A 148 -49.08 -28.15 -46.10
CA THR A 148 -50.00 -27.56 -45.12
C THR A 148 -51.35 -28.27 -45.20
N THR A 149 -51.93 -28.56 -44.04
CA THR A 149 -53.28 -29.12 -43.89
C THR A 149 -54.14 -28.16 -43.09
N VAL A 150 -55.36 -27.87 -43.55
CA VAL A 150 -56.35 -27.04 -42.86
C VAL A 150 -57.63 -27.86 -42.77
N SER A 151 -58.24 -27.97 -41.59
CA SER A 151 -59.53 -28.63 -41.42
C SER A 151 -60.40 -27.83 -40.46
N LEU A 152 -61.45 -27.21 -40.99
CA LEU A 152 -62.43 -26.41 -40.26
C LEU A 152 -63.79 -27.12 -40.28
N ARG A 153 -64.47 -27.19 -39.13
CA ARG A 153 -65.82 -27.76 -39.00
C ARG A 153 -66.83 -26.66 -38.66
N ASN A 154 -68.01 -26.75 -39.26
CA ASN A 154 -69.11 -25.80 -39.09
C ASN A 154 -68.67 -24.34 -39.31
N PHE A 155 -67.88 -24.07 -40.34
CA PHE A 155 -67.40 -22.74 -40.66
C PHE A 155 -68.54 -21.83 -41.12
N HIS A 156 -68.86 -20.82 -40.31
CA HIS A 156 -69.91 -19.83 -40.58
C HIS A 156 -69.32 -18.45 -40.92
N ILE A 157 -69.82 -17.81 -41.97
CA ILE A 157 -69.61 -16.38 -42.25
C ILE A 157 -70.91 -15.62 -41.90
N GLY A 158 -70.84 -14.72 -40.93
CA GLY A 158 -71.98 -13.93 -40.46
C GLY A 158 -72.93 -14.65 -39.50
N GLY A 159 -72.50 -15.78 -38.92
CA GLY A 159 -73.23 -16.58 -37.92
C GLY A 159 -72.59 -16.56 -36.51
N PRO A 160 -73.04 -17.42 -35.58
CA PRO A 160 -72.47 -17.50 -34.22
C PRO A 160 -70.99 -17.92 -34.21
N ARG A 161 -70.26 -17.56 -33.14
CA ARG A 161 -68.80 -17.77 -32.95
C ARG A 161 -68.41 -19.26 -32.76
N GLN A 162 -68.68 -20.13 -33.73
CA GLN A 162 -68.41 -21.56 -33.65
C GLN A 162 -67.92 -22.13 -34.99
N ALA A 163 -66.60 -22.13 -35.20
CA ALA A 163 -65.94 -22.91 -36.24
C ALA A 163 -64.66 -23.57 -35.70
N PRO A 164 -64.76 -24.69 -34.96
CA PRO A 164 -63.58 -25.39 -34.48
C PRO A 164 -62.77 -25.96 -35.64
N GLY A 165 -61.46 -25.84 -35.59
CA GLY A 165 -60.57 -26.41 -36.58
C GLY A 165 -59.14 -26.54 -36.14
N GLU A 166 -58.36 -27.07 -37.06
CA GLU A 166 -56.93 -27.32 -36.93
C GLU A 166 -56.23 -26.87 -38.22
N ILE A 167 -55.08 -26.24 -38.06
CA ILE A 167 -54.19 -25.84 -39.16
C ILE A 167 -52.79 -26.36 -38.80
N ASP A 168 -52.21 -27.16 -39.67
CA ASP A 168 -50.85 -27.65 -39.56
C ASP A 168 -50.06 -27.20 -40.79
N ALA A 169 -48.94 -26.53 -40.59
CA ALA A 169 -48.03 -26.10 -41.64
C ALA A 169 -46.59 -26.42 -41.26
N THR A 170 -45.78 -26.80 -42.24
CA THR A 170 -44.33 -26.97 -42.07
C THR A 170 -43.57 -26.14 -43.09
N THR A 171 -42.33 -25.73 -42.79
CA THR A 171 -41.44 -25.07 -43.76
C THR A 171 -40.36 -26.01 -44.27
N GLU A 172 -39.64 -25.62 -45.32
CA GLU A 172 -38.49 -26.36 -45.85
C GLU A 172 -37.35 -26.53 -44.84
N SER A 173 -37.30 -25.65 -43.83
CA SER A 173 -36.31 -25.68 -42.75
C SER A 173 -36.71 -26.60 -41.58
N GLY A 174 -37.87 -27.27 -41.67
CA GLY A 174 -38.40 -28.15 -40.62
C GLY A 174 -39.11 -27.42 -39.48
N GLU A 175 -39.46 -26.15 -39.67
CA GLU A 175 -40.27 -25.36 -38.74
C GLU A 175 -41.72 -25.85 -38.84
N ALA A 176 -42.42 -25.97 -37.72
CA ALA A 176 -43.79 -26.45 -37.69
C ALA A 176 -44.70 -25.43 -37.00
N VAL A 177 -45.86 -25.15 -37.58
CA VAL A 177 -46.90 -24.28 -37.03
C VAL A 177 -48.17 -25.12 -36.93
N THR A 178 -48.63 -25.34 -35.70
CA THR A 178 -49.91 -25.99 -35.43
C THR A 178 -50.81 -25.01 -34.69
N TRP A 179 -52.02 -24.80 -35.22
CA TRP A 179 -53.08 -24.04 -34.59
C TRP A 179 -54.29 -24.94 -34.36
N ARG A 180 -54.85 -24.92 -33.15
CA ARG A 180 -56.08 -25.62 -32.79
C ARG A 180 -57.00 -24.66 -32.07
N GLY A 181 -58.18 -24.42 -32.60
CA GLY A 181 -59.05 -23.42 -31.98
C GLY A 181 -60.35 -23.21 -32.72
N THR A 182 -61.01 -22.12 -32.37
CA THR A 182 -62.23 -21.64 -33.01
C THR A 182 -61.94 -20.29 -33.65
N LEU A 183 -62.45 -20.04 -34.85
CA LEU A 183 -62.33 -18.76 -35.54
C LEU A 183 -63.67 -18.29 -36.12
N SER A 184 -63.79 -16.99 -36.33
CA SER A 184 -64.89 -16.32 -37.04
C SER A 184 -64.30 -15.15 -37.82
N LEU A 185 -64.75 -14.93 -39.06
CA LEU A 185 -64.24 -13.85 -39.91
C LEU A 185 -65.05 -12.55 -39.80
N VAL A 186 -66.34 -12.63 -39.43
CA VAL A 186 -67.25 -11.47 -39.39
C VAL A 186 -68.20 -11.57 -38.18
N PRO A 187 -67.91 -10.88 -37.05
CA PRO A 187 -66.68 -10.12 -36.79
C PRO A 187 -65.46 -11.04 -36.66
N LEU A 188 -64.26 -10.48 -36.89
CA LEU A 188 -63.01 -11.21 -36.75
C LEU A 188 -62.76 -11.53 -35.27
N TRP A 189 -62.75 -12.81 -34.96
CA TRP A 189 -62.53 -13.32 -33.61
C TRP A 189 -61.90 -14.71 -33.69
N SER A 190 -60.98 -15.01 -32.77
CA SER A 190 -60.39 -16.34 -32.68
C SER A 190 -59.86 -16.64 -31.29
N VAL A 191 -60.12 -17.85 -30.80
CA VAL A 191 -59.57 -18.41 -29.57
C VAL A 191 -58.95 -19.76 -29.87
N GLY A 192 -57.75 -20.01 -29.39
CA GLY A 192 -57.10 -21.30 -29.60
C GLY A 192 -55.69 -21.40 -29.05
N ASP A 193 -55.13 -22.59 -29.24
CA ASP A 193 -53.75 -22.92 -28.96
C ASP A 193 -52.94 -22.79 -30.25
N LEU A 194 -51.90 -21.96 -30.22
CA LEU A 194 -50.92 -21.79 -31.28
C LEU A 194 -49.57 -22.32 -30.81
N THR A 195 -49.03 -23.29 -31.53
CA THR A 195 -47.69 -23.82 -31.30
C THR A 195 -46.84 -23.62 -32.55
N ILE A 196 -45.66 -23.04 -32.36
CA ILE A 196 -44.66 -22.88 -33.40
C ILE A 196 -43.37 -23.51 -32.88
N SER A 197 -42.80 -24.45 -33.64
CA SER A 197 -41.64 -25.21 -33.21
C SER A 197 -40.47 -25.10 -34.18
N LYS A 198 -39.26 -25.16 -33.63
CA LYS A 198 -37.98 -25.21 -34.34
C LYS A 198 -37.70 -24.01 -35.26
N ILE A 199 -38.21 -22.81 -34.94
CA ILE A 199 -37.92 -21.59 -35.71
C ILE A 199 -36.40 -21.35 -35.68
N ALA A 200 -35.75 -21.34 -36.84
CA ALA A 200 -34.32 -21.07 -36.93
C ALA A 200 -34.09 -19.55 -36.92
N LEU A 201 -33.74 -18.97 -35.77
CA LEU A 201 -33.64 -17.51 -35.61
C LEU A 201 -32.72 -16.86 -36.66
N LYS A 202 -31.59 -17.51 -36.98
CA LYS A 202 -30.62 -17.05 -37.99
C LYS A 202 -31.23 -16.85 -39.38
N LYS A 203 -32.20 -17.70 -39.77
CA LYS A 203 -32.88 -17.64 -41.08
C LYS A 203 -33.58 -16.29 -41.29
N TYR A 204 -34.03 -15.65 -40.22
CA TYR A 204 -34.78 -14.39 -40.25
C TYR A 204 -33.89 -13.14 -40.06
N ALA A 205 -32.56 -13.28 -40.11
CA ALA A 205 -31.61 -12.17 -40.00
C ALA A 205 -31.89 -10.96 -40.91
N PRO A 206 -32.38 -11.13 -42.17
CA PRO A 206 -32.73 -9.98 -43.01
C PRO A 206 -33.73 -9.01 -42.37
N TYR A 207 -34.59 -9.47 -41.44
CA TYR A 207 -35.63 -8.68 -40.81
C TYR A 207 -35.20 -7.96 -39.52
N TYR A 208 -34.24 -8.50 -38.76
CA TYR A 208 -33.85 -7.92 -37.46
C TYR A 208 -32.42 -7.38 -37.41
N SER A 209 -31.54 -7.73 -38.35
CA SER A 209 -30.11 -7.37 -38.32
C SER A 209 -29.83 -5.86 -38.18
N LYS A 210 -30.75 -5.01 -38.68
CA LYS A 210 -30.68 -3.54 -38.56
C LYS A 210 -31.12 -3.01 -37.19
N MET A 211 -31.87 -3.79 -36.42
CA MET A 211 -32.43 -3.40 -35.12
C MET A 211 -31.50 -3.74 -33.95
N VAL A 212 -30.52 -4.62 -34.19
CA VAL A 212 -29.58 -5.10 -33.17
C VAL A 212 -28.13 -4.73 -33.51
N ARG A 213 -27.25 -4.76 -32.50
CA ARG A 213 -25.81 -4.48 -32.64
C ARG A 213 -24.92 -5.73 -32.62
N PHE A 214 -25.54 -6.91 -32.62
CA PHE A 214 -24.87 -8.22 -32.56
C PHE A 214 -25.25 -9.09 -33.76
N ASP A 215 -24.42 -10.09 -34.04
CA ASP A 215 -24.73 -11.15 -35.00
C ASP A 215 -25.28 -12.37 -34.24
N LEU A 216 -26.46 -12.86 -34.64
CA LEU A 216 -27.00 -14.12 -34.12
C LEU A 216 -26.46 -15.29 -34.95
N ARG A 217 -25.65 -16.14 -34.32
CA ARG A 217 -24.92 -17.23 -34.98
C ARG A 217 -25.68 -18.53 -35.01
N ASP A 218 -26.41 -18.81 -33.93
CA ASP A 218 -27.31 -19.95 -33.80
C ASP A 218 -28.43 -19.61 -32.79
N GLY A 219 -29.50 -20.37 -32.84
CA GLY A 219 -30.65 -20.25 -31.95
C GLY A 219 -31.92 -20.85 -32.57
N ARG A 220 -32.59 -21.74 -31.83
CA ARG A 220 -33.89 -22.31 -32.21
C ARG A 220 -34.96 -21.88 -31.24
N LEU A 221 -36.07 -21.36 -31.74
CA LEU A 221 -37.18 -20.87 -30.92
C LEU A 221 -38.39 -21.80 -31.06
N ASP A 222 -38.95 -22.19 -29.92
CA ASP A 222 -40.27 -22.80 -29.80
C ASP A 222 -41.20 -21.87 -29.00
N LEU A 223 -42.44 -21.78 -29.43
CA LEU A 223 -43.45 -20.89 -28.88
C LEU A 223 -44.78 -21.64 -28.80
N ALA A 224 -45.41 -21.65 -27.63
CA ALA A 224 -46.75 -22.16 -27.41
C ALA A 224 -47.59 -21.09 -26.71
N LEU A 225 -48.75 -20.76 -27.24
CA LEU A 225 -49.61 -19.69 -26.77
C LEU A 225 -51.05 -20.14 -26.73
N HIS A 226 -51.75 -19.89 -25.62
CA HIS A 226 -53.21 -19.88 -25.60
C HIS A 226 -53.67 -18.43 -25.73
N TYR A 227 -54.41 -18.12 -26.79
CA TYR A 227 -54.83 -16.73 -27.07
C TYR A 227 -56.34 -16.59 -27.23
N ASP A 228 -56.84 -15.40 -26.91
CA ASP A 228 -58.17 -14.88 -27.24
C ASP A 228 -58.01 -13.54 -27.95
N PHE A 229 -58.42 -13.51 -29.21
CA PHE A 229 -58.32 -12.35 -30.08
C PHE A 229 -59.71 -11.95 -30.56
N SER A 230 -60.04 -10.66 -30.44
CA SER A 230 -61.27 -10.09 -30.98
C SER A 230 -61.00 -8.73 -31.62
N ILE A 231 -61.79 -8.37 -32.62
CA ILE A 231 -61.91 -6.98 -33.07
C ILE A 231 -63.29 -6.48 -32.65
N GLU A 232 -63.35 -5.62 -31.64
CA GLU A 232 -64.57 -5.00 -31.13
C GLU A 232 -64.55 -3.50 -31.45
N ASN A 233 -65.61 -2.99 -32.10
CA ASN A 233 -65.71 -1.58 -32.51
C ASN A 233 -64.53 -1.04 -33.32
N GLY A 234 -63.88 -1.91 -34.11
CA GLY A 234 -62.70 -1.56 -34.91
C GLY A 234 -61.37 -1.53 -34.13
N ALA A 235 -61.39 -1.81 -32.83
CA ALA A 235 -60.19 -1.93 -32.00
C ALA A 235 -59.84 -3.41 -31.76
N PRO A 236 -58.59 -3.84 -31.96
CA PRO A 236 -58.17 -5.19 -31.61
C PRO A 236 -58.02 -5.31 -30.10
N ALA A 237 -58.48 -6.43 -29.55
CA ALA A 237 -58.19 -6.89 -28.20
C ALA A 237 -57.50 -8.25 -28.28
N LEU A 238 -56.41 -8.41 -27.55
CA LEU A 238 -55.67 -9.67 -27.47
C LEU A 238 -55.41 -10.00 -26.01
N ARG A 239 -55.73 -11.23 -25.62
CA ARG A 239 -55.34 -11.81 -24.34
C ARG A 239 -54.55 -13.08 -24.61
N VAL A 240 -53.35 -13.15 -24.04
CA VAL A 240 -52.52 -14.34 -24.01
C VAL A 240 -52.51 -14.89 -22.60
N SER A 241 -52.59 -16.20 -22.44
CA SER A 241 -52.48 -16.89 -21.16
C SER A 241 -51.69 -18.19 -21.31
N ASN A 242 -51.06 -18.64 -20.22
CA ASN A 242 -50.31 -19.90 -20.17
C ASN A 242 -49.29 -20.09 -21.31
N GLY A 243 -48.70 -18.99 -21.81
CA GLY A 243 -47.72 -19.07 -22.89
C GLY A 243 -46.40 -19.67 -22.42
N ARG A 244 -45.72 -20.38 -23.32
CA ARG A 244 -44.38 -20.93 -23.15
C ARG A 244 -43.51 -20.52 -24.32
N LEU A 245 -42.30 -20.05 -24.04
CA LEU A 245 -41.28 -19.74 -25.03
C LEU A 245 -39.99 -20.46 -24.61
N SER A 246 -39.36 -21.18 -25.53
CA SER A 246 -38.03 -21.74 -25.30
C SER A 246 -37.09 -21.41 -26.44
N ILE A 247 -35.86 -21.04 -26.09
CA ILE A 247 -34.78 -20.82 -27.05
C ILE A 247 -33.65 -21.79 -26.72
N GLU A 248 -33.26 -22.60 -27.68
CA GLU A 248 -32.15 -23.55 -27.57
C GLU A 248 -30.92 -23.08 -28.36
N SER A 249 -29.73 -23.31 -27.82
CA SER A 249 -28.43 -23.05 -28.45
C SER A 249 -28.27 -21.62 -28.98
N LEU A 250 -28.66 -20.62 -28.17
CA LEU A 250 -28.53 -19.20 -28.54
C LEU A 250 -27.06 -18.78 -28.53
N GLN A 251 -26.55 -18.30 -29.66
CA GLN A 251 -25.18 -17.80 -29.78
C GLN A 251 -25.18 -16.38 -30.35
N LEU A 252 -24.65 -15.43 -29.59
CA LEU A 252 -24.52 -14.02 -29.97
C LEU A 252 -23.05 -13.63 -30.06
N ALA A 253 -22.65 -13.04 -31.18
CA ALA A 253 -21.29 -12.54 -31.42
C ALA A 253 -21.31 -11.03 -31.66
N LYS A 254 -20.19 -10.35 -31.37
CA LYS A 254 -19.99 -8.98 -31.86
C LYS A 254 -20.05 -8.98 -33.39
N ARG A 255 -20.55 -7.90 -34.00
CA ARG A 255 -20.70 -7.80 -35.45
C ARG A 255 -19.36 -8.07 -36.15
N GLY A 256 -19.32 -9.09 -37.02
CA GLY A 256 -18.12 -9.50 -37.75
C GLY A 256 -17.11 -10.36 -36.96
N ALA A 257 -17.28 -10.57 -35.65
CA ALA A 257 -16.39 -11.43 -34.86
C ALA A 257 -16.67 -12.92 -35.11
N ALA A 258 -15.65 -13.78 -35.10
CA ALA A 258 -15.86 -15.22 -35.27
C ALA A 258 -16.50 -15.86 -34.02
N ASP A 259 -15.96 -15.53 -32.85
CA ASP A 259 -16.32 -16.16 -31.59
C ASP A 259 -17.56 -15.52 -30.93
N PRO A 260 -18.50 -16.33 -30.40
CA PRO A 260 -19.64 -15.83 -29.66
C PRO A 260 -19.23 -15.31 -28.28
N VAL A 261 -19.74 -14.14 -27.90
CA VAL A 261 -19.54 -13.55 -26.57
C VAL A 261 -20.60 -14.01 -25.56
N ILE A 262 -21.78 -14.43 -26.05
CA ILE A 262 -22.86 -15.03 -25.26
C ILE A 262 -23.24 -16.33 -25.94
N SER A 263 -23.15 -17.45 -25.22
CA SER A 263 -23.59 -18.77 -25.67
C SER A 263 -24.47 -19.39 -24.59
N LEU A 264 -25.77 -19.51 -24.82
CA LEU A 264 -26.73 -20.06 -23.85
C LEU A 264 -27.31 -21.36 -24.39
N LYS A 265 -27.27 -22.44 -23.59
CA LYS A 265 -27.75 -23.75 -24.04
C LYS A 265 -29.28 -23.75 -24.13
N GLN A 266 -29.95 -23.18 -23.12
CA GLN A 266 -31.40 -23.12 -23.09
C GLN A 266 -31.90 -21.90 -22.31
N ILE A 267 -32.90 -21.22 -22.86
CA ILE A 267 -33.69 -20.18 -22.19
C ILE A 267 -35.15 -20.64 -22.24
N GLU A 268 -35.86 -20.60 -21.13
CA GLU A 268 -37.26 -21.01 -21.05
C GLU A 268 -38.06 -19.98 -20.27
N LEU A 269 -39.14 -19.48 -20.87
CA LEU A 269 -40.08 -18.56 -20.25
C LEU A 269 -41.45 -19.24 -20.20
N THR A 270 -42.03 -19.38 -19.01
CA THR A 270 -43.29 -20.11 -18.79
C THR A 270 -44.33 -19.27 -18.06
N GLY A 271 -45.60 -19.61 -18.26
CA GLY A 271 -46.73 -18.89 -17.66
C GLY A 271 -46.86 -17.47 -18.19
N MET A 272 -46.52 -17.26 -19.47
CA MET A 272 -46.65 -15.94 -20.10
C MET A 272 -48.12 -15.55 -20.18
N ALA A 273 -48.43 -14.35 -19.72
CA ALA A 273 -49.72 -13.72 -19.88
C ALA A 273 -49.53 -12.29 -20.38
N ALA A 274 -50.35 -11.87 -21.34
CA ALA A 274 -50.30 -10.52 -21.86
C ALA A 274 -51.69 -10.03 -22.25
N THR A 275 -51.92 -8.73 -22.11
CA THR A 275 -53.16 -8.09 -22.56
C THR A 275 -52.87 -6.89 -23.46
N TYR A 276 -53.71 -6.68 -24.46
CA TYR A 276 -53.76 -5.47 -25.29
C TYR A 276 -55.22 -5.00 -25.38
N PRO A 277 -55.52 -3.67 -25.28
CA PRO A 277 -54.61 -2.53 -25.40
C PRO A 277 -53.91 -2.07 -24.12
N LYS A 278 -54.33 -2.54 -22.93
CA LYS A 278 -53.58 -2.29 -21.69
C LYS A 278 -52.36 -3.20 -21.68
N ILE A 279 -51.22 -2.72 -22.19
CA ILE A 279 -49.97 -3.48 -22.34
C ILE A 279 -49.45 -3.90 -20.96
N THR A 280 -49.88 -5.08 -20.52
CA THR A 280 -49.33 -5.79 -19.34
C THR A 280 -48.69 -7.06 -19.84
N ALA A 281 -47.52 -7.39 -19.29
CA ALA A 281 -46.78 -8.59 -19.63
C ALA A 281 -46.29 -9.26 -18.35
N GLU A 282 -46.77 -10.47 -18.08
CA GLU A 282 -46.40 -11.23 -16.89
C GLU A 282 -45.85 -12.59 -17.31
N ALA A 283 -44.88 -13.10 -16.56
CA ALA A 283 -44.40 -14.47 -16.69
C ALA A 283 -44.22 -15.11 -15.31
N ALA A 284 -44.59 -16.38 -15.19
CA ALA A 284 -44.42 -17.12 -13.95
C ALA A 284 -42.94 -17.40 -13.67
N ARG A 285 -42.18 -17.83 -14.69
CA ARG A 285 -40.79 -18.21 -14.51
C ARG A 285 -39.96 -18.03 -15.77
N LEU A 286 -38.78 -17.42 -15.62
CA LEU A 286 -37.70 -17.39 -16.61
C LEU A 286 -36.55 -18.29 -16.10
N VAL A 287 -36.17 -19.29 -16.89
CA VAL A 287 -35.03 -20.17 -16.61
C VAL A 287 -33.97 -20.02 -17.70
N VAL A 288 -32.72 -19.81 -17.30
CA VAL A 288 -31.55 -19.92 -18.18
C VAL A 288 -30.72 -21.09 -17.69
N ASN A 289 -30.57 -22.12 -18.52
CA ASN A 289 -29.90 -23.37 -18.14
C ASN A 289 -28.67 -23.58 -19.01
N GLY A 290 -27.49 -23.46 -18.41
CA GLY A 290 -26.20 -23.69 -19.03
C GLY A 290 -25.79 -22.61 -20.03
N GLY A 291 -24.48 -22.40 -20.15
CA GLY A 291 -23.91 -21.49 -21.14
C GLY A 291 -22.64 -20.81 -20.67
N SER A 292 -22.12 -19.93 -21.50
CA SER A 292 -20.95 -19.11 -21.20
C SER A 292 -21.17 -17.67 -21.65
N VAL A 293 -20.75 -16.71 -20.82
CA VAL A 293 -20.72 -15.28 -21.14
C VAL A 293 -19.29 -14.78 -20.98
N SER A 294 -18.75 -14.16 -22.04
CA SER A 294 -17.44 -13.51 -22.02
C SER A 294 -17.62 -12.01 -21.89
N VAL A 295 -17.05 -11.43 -20.83
CA VAL A 295 -17.13 -10.01 -20.48
C VAL A 295 -15.73 -9.42 -20.52
N GLN A 296 -15.56 -8.27 -21.18
CA GLN A 296 -14.32 -7.50 -21.12
C GLN A 296 -14.57 -6.14 -20.50
N ARG A 297 -13.80 -5.81 -19.45
CA ARG A 297 -13.76 -4.46 -18.89
C ARG A 297 -12.58 -3.72 -19.51
N ILE A 298 -12.89 -2.68 -20.27
CA ILE A 298 -11.94 -1.77 -20.91
C ILE A 298 -12.04 -0.38 -20.26
N PRO A 299 -11.10 0.54 -20.49
CA PRO A 299 -11.14 1.88 -19.90
C PRO A 299 -12.43 2.66 -20.21
N SER A 300 -13.10 2.38 -21.33
CA SER A 300 -14.39 3.00 -21.70
C SER A 300 -15.61 2.35 -21.04
N GLY A 301 -15.46 1.24 -20.32
CA GLY A 301 -16.55 0.52 -19.65
C GLY A 301 -16.56 -0.98 -19.93
N ILE A 302 -17.73 -1.59 -19.82
CA ILE A 302 -17.95 -3.01 -20.12
C ILE A 302 -18.40 -3.14 -21.58
N ASP A 303 -17.71 -3.98 -22.35
CA ASP A 303 -17.93 -4.16 -23.78
C ASP A 303 -19.32 -4.71 -24.14
N LEU A 304 -19.89 -5.60 -23.32
CA LEU A 304 -21.21 -6.19 -23.54
C LEU A 304 -22.36 -5.17 -23.47
N VAL A 305 -22.18 -4.05 -22.76
CA VAL A 305 -23.22 -3.02 -22.64
C VAL A 305 -23.55 -2.45 -24.01
N GLU A 306 -22.56 -2.26 -24.87
CA GLU A 306 -22.76 -1.72 -26.23
C GLU A 306 -23.63 -2.63 -27.11
N LEU A 307 -23.63 -3.95 -26.88
CA LEU A 307 -24.44 -4.90 -27.64
C LEU A 307 -25.93 -4.80 -27.30
N LEU A 308 -26.25 -4.38 -26.07
CA LEU A 308 -27.62 -4.29 -25.55
C LEU A 308 -28.23 -2.89 -25.71
N LEU A 309 -27.44 -1.89 -26.13
CA LEU A 309 -27.95 -0.55 -26.39
C LEU A 309 -28.89 -0.55 -27.62
N PRO A 310 -30.05 0.13 -27.55
CA PRO A 310 -30.95 0.22 -28.69
C PRO A 310 -30.26 0.87 -29.90
N VAL A 311 -30.57 0.36 -31.09
CA VAL A 311 -30.25 1.05 -32.34
C VAL A 311 -31.29 2.13 -32.55
N LEU A 312 -30.96 3.37 -32.15
CA LEU A 312 -31.81 4.51 -32.47
C LEU A 312 -31.78 4.72 -33.99
N PRO A 313 -32.94 4.81 -34.66
CA PRO A 313 -32.98 5.17 -36.07
C PRO A 313 -32.27 6.51 -36.26
N GLN A 314 -31.26 6.54 -37.13
CA GLN A 314 -30.72 7.80 -37.59
C GLN A 314 -31.86 8.55 -38.26
N ALA A 315 -32.17 9.77 -37.80
CA ALA A 315 -33.26 10.57 -38.32
C ALA A 315 -33.14 10.62 -39.86
N ALA A 316 -34.08 9.98 -40.55
CA ALA A 316 -34.15 10.07 -41.99
C ALA A 316 -34.30 11.55 -42.37
N PRO A 317 -33.63 12.05 -43.43
CA PRO A 317 -33.82 13.41 -43.88
C PRO A 317 -35.30 13.65 -44.14
N THR A 318 -35.84 14.66 -43.45
CA THR A 318 -37.23 15.06 -43.43
C THR A 318 -37.70 15.37 -44.85
N VAL A 319 -38.38 14.43 -45.51
CA VAL A 319 -39.30 14.79 -46.59
C VAL A 319 -40.56 15.28 -45.90
N ALA A 320 -40.77 16.59 -45.98
CA ALA A 320 -41.95 17.26 -45.46
C ALA A 320 -43.21 16.67 -46.11
N MET A 321 -43.89 15.78 -45.40
CA MET A 321 -45.31 15.53 -45.60
C MET A 321 -46.08 16.36 -44.59
N THR A 322 -46.98 17.16 -45.13
CA THR A 322 -47.86 18.11 -44.46
C THR A 322 -48.63 17.46 -43.31
N SER A 323 -48.54 18.13 -42.17
CA SER A 323 -49.28 17.99 -40.90
C SER A 323 -50.59 17.17 -40.94
N ALA A 324 -50.53 15.98 -40.35
CA ALA A 324 -51.61 15.44 -39.52
C ALA A 324 -51.29 15.76 -38.04
N PRO A 325 -52.27 16.04 -37.16
CA PRO A 325 -51.99 16.44 -35.80
C PRO A 325 -51.33 15.28 -35.03
N ALA A 326 -50.10 15.50 -34.60
CA ALA A 326 -49.42 14.66 -33.64
C ALA A 326 -50.11 14.82 -32.27
N SER A 327 -51.07 13.94 -31.98
CA SER A 327 -51.27 13.54 -30.59
C SER A 327 -50.06 12.69 -30.22
N ALA A 328 -49.09 13.32 -29.56
CA ALA A 328 -48.12 12.62 -28.74
C ALA A 328 -48.87 11.95 -27.58
N GLY A 329 -49.52 10.83 -27.88
CA GLY A 329 -49.97 9.91 -26.85
C GLY A 329 -48.71 9.35 -26.21
N THR A 330 -48.40 9.80 -25.00
CA THR A 330 -47.43 9.18 -24.11
C THR A 330 -47.72 7.68 -24.13
N ALA A 331 -46.81 6.88 -24.69
CA ALA A 331 -46.95 5.43 -24.71
C ALA A 331 -47.19 4.99 -23.26
N ALA A 332 -48.31 4.31 -23.02
CA ALA A 332 -48.66 3.84 -21.68
C ALA A 332 -47.48 3.02 -21.12
N PRO A 333 -47.04 3.25 -19.87
CA PRO A 333 -45.90 2.55 -19.30
C PRO A 333 -46.15 1.04 -19.34
N ILE A 334 -45.20 0.28 -19.87
CA ILE A 334 -45.25 -1.18 -19.91
C ILE A 334 -45.02 -1.70 -18.49
N ASP A 335 -46.03 -2.35 -17.91
CA ASP A 335 -45.89 -3.07 -16.63
C ASP A 335 -45.49 -4.52 -16.96
N ALA A 336 -44.19 -4.80 -16.83
CA ALA A 336 -43.60 -6.10 -17.08
C ALA A 336 -43.12 -6.75 -15.78
N ARG A 337 -43.54 -8.00 -15.55
CA ARG A 337 -43.29 -8.73 -14.30
C ARG A 337 -42.85 -10.16 -14.56
N VAL A 338 -41.90 -10.64 -13.76
CA VAL A 338 -41.47 -12.05 -13.76
C VAL A 338 -41.43 -12.53 -12.32
N ALA A 339 -42.25 -13.52 -11.98
CA ALA A 339 -42.36 -13.96 -10.58
C ALA A 339 -41.07 -14.65 -10.08
N GLU A 340 -40.37 -15.40 -10.95
CA GLU A 340 -39.09 -16.04 -10.64
C GLU A 340 -38.14 -16.02 -11.85
N ILE A 341 -36.90 -15.60 -11.63
CA ILE A 341 -35.79 -15.69 -12.58
C ILE A 341 -34.76 -16.65 -12.00
N SER A 342 -34.47 -17.75 -12.69
CA SER A 342 -33.54 -18.80 -12.26
C SER A 342 -32.46 -19.01 -13.32
N ILE A 343 -31.21 -18.74 -12.98
CA ILE A 343 -30.04 -19.04 -13.80
C ILE A 343 -29.38 -20.27 -13.20
N ARG A 344 -29.00 -21.24 -14.04
CA ARG A 344 -28.41 -22.52 -13.62
C ARG A 344 -27.21 -22.86 -14.48
N ASP A 345 -26.12 -23.28 -13.83
CA ASP A 345 -24.90 -23.78 -14.49
C ASP A 345 -24.32 -22.82 -15.54
N LEU A 346 -24.37 -21.51 -15.28
CA LEU A 346 -23.78 -20.50 -16.17
C LEU A 346 -22.28 -20.34 -15.89
N ALA A 347 -21.47 -20.22 -16.93
CA ALA A 347 -20.07 -19.80 -16.82
C ALA A 347 -19.93 -18.33 -17.23
N ILE A 348 -19.16 -17.55 -16.48
CA ILE A 348 -18.83 -16.17 -16.80
C ILE A 348 -17.31 -16.01 -16.77
N THR A 349 -16.74 -15.58 -17.88
CA THR A 349 -15.32 -15.19 -17.96
C THR A 349 -15.26 -13.68 -18.03
N LEU A 350 -14.61 -13.06 -17.04
CA LEU A 350 -14.38 -11.62 -16.96
C LEU A 350 -12.89 -11.34 -17.15
N ASP A 351 -12.55 -10.66 -18.25
CA ASP A 351 -11.21 -10.15 -18.51
C ASP A 351 -11.19 -8.63 -18.24
N ASP A 352 -10.55 -8.22 -17.14
CA ASP A 352 -10.40 -6.82 -16.75
C ASP A 352 -9.05 -6.27 -17.25
N LEU A 353 -9.11 -5.44 -18.28
CA LEU A 353 -7.97 -4.81 -18.95
C LEU A 353 -7.66 -3.40 -18.39
N THR A 354 -8.29 -3.01 -17.27
CA THR A 354 -8.08 -1.69 -16.64
C THR A 354 -7.00 -1.67 -15.56
N THR A 355 -6.44 -2.84 -15.24
CA THR A 355 -5.37 -3.03 -14.26
C THR A 355 -3.99 -3.06 -14.94
N PRO A 356 -2.87 -2.82 -14.23
CA PRO A 356 -1.52 -2.86 -14.81
C PRO A 356 -1.18 -4.17 -15.54
N ARG A 357 -1.77 -5.28 -15.08
CA ARG A 357 -1.72 -6.59 -15.72
C ARG A 357 -3.14 -7.13 -15.82
N PRO A 358 -3.60 -7.64 -16.99
CA PRO A 358 -4.96 -8.15 -17.15
C PRO A 358 -5.38 -9.10 -16.02
N ALA A 359 -6.51 -8.81 -15.37
CA ALA A 359 -7.10 -9.66 -14.35
C ALA A 359 -8.21 -10.51 -14.98
N ARG A 360 -7.99 -11.83 -15.05
CA ARG A 360 -8.98 -12.79 -15.53
C ARG A 360 -9.67 -13.46 -14.35
N HIS A 361 -11.00 -13.43 -14.34
CA HIS A 361 -11.84 -14.14 -13.37
C HIS A 361 -12.77 -15.08 -14.12
N GLU A 362 -12.86 -16.32 -13.67
CA GLU A 362 -13.76 -17.31 -14.25
C GLU A 362 -14.70 -17.84 -13.18
N LEU A 363 -15.98 -17.50 -13.32
CA LEU A 363 -17.05 -18.02 -12.49
C LEU A 363 -17.69 -19.21 -13.20
N THR A 364 -17.78 -20.35 -12.53
CA THR A 364 -18.39 -21.58 -13.08
C THR A 364 -19.49 -22.10 -12.17
N GLY A 365 -20.41 -22.89 -12.74
CA GLY A 365 -21.53 -23.45 -12.00
C GLY A 365 -22.42 -22.38 -11.35
N LEU A 366 -22.52 -21.19 -11.96
CA LEU A 366 -23.28 -20.08 -11.41
C LEU A 366 -24.76 -20.44 -11.37
N THR A 367 -25.34 -20.36 -10.19
CA THR A 367 -26.78 -20.45 -9.96
C THR A 367 -27.28 -19.16 -9.32
N CYS A 368 -28.33 -18.56 -9.85
CA CYS A 368 -28.91 -17.33 -9.34
C CYS A 368 -30.43 -17.42 -9.39
N ASP A 369 -31.10 -17.26 -8.25
CA ASP A 369 -32.56 -17.25 -8.14
C ASP A 369 -33.00 -15.88 -7.60
N LEU A 370 -33.79 -15.15 -8.38
CA LEU A 370 -34.37 -13.85 -8.03
C LEU A 370 -35.90 -13.95 -8.08
N ARG A 371 -36.60 -13.49 -7.04
CA ARG A 371 -38.06 -13.56 -6.96
C ARG A 371 -38.72 -12.18 -6.90
N GLY A 372 -39.85 -12.03 -7.58
CA GLY A 372 -40.69 -10.83 -7.53
C GLY A 372 -40.19 -9.66 -8.39
N PHE A 373 -39.55 -9.94 -9.53
CA PHE A 373 -39.07 -8.88 -10.42
C PHE A 373 -40.23 -8.13 -11.08
N SER A 374 -40.22 -6.80 -10.99
CA SER A 374 -41.24 -5.91 -11.57
C SER A 374 -40.63 -4.58 -11.98
N LEU A 375 -40.85 -4.17 -13.23
CA LEU A 375 -40.42 -2.85 -13.72
C LEU A 375 -41.13 -1.69 -12.99
N ALA A 376 -42.35 -1.91 -12.50
CA ALA A 376 -43.11 -0.89 -11.78
C ALA A 376 -42.68 -0.70 -10.31
N SER A 377 -41.86 -1.62 -9.75
CA SER A 377 -41.59 -1.66 -8.31
C SER A 377 -40.11 -1.97 -7.99
N LEU A 378 -39.19 -1.37 -8.73
CA LEU A 378 -37.73 -1.59 -8.60
C LEU A 378 -37.13 -1.22 -7.23
N SER A 379 -37.85 -0.48 -6.40
CA SER A 379 -37.45 -0.13 -5.02
C SER A 379 -37.83 -1.20 -3.98
N THR A 380 -38.61 -2.21 -4.36
CA THR A 380 -39.04 -3.29 -3.46
C THR A 380 -37.92 -4.30 -3.27
N PRO A 381 -37.60 -4.72 -2.02
CA PRO A 381 -36.62 -5.77 -1.78
C PRO A 381 -37.06 -7.11 -2.37
N MET A 382 -36.25 -7.65 -3.28
CA MET A 382 -36.45 -8.92 -3.97
C MET A 382 -35.52 -9.99 -3.37
N PRO A 383 -36.03 -11.16 -2.94
CA PRO A 383 -35.20 -12.25 -2.46
C PRO A 383 -34.24 -12.73 -3.56
N LEU A 384 -32.96 -12.85 -3.20
CA LEU A 384 -31.85 -13.29 -4.06
C LEU A 384 -31.14 -14.47 -3.40
N GLY A 385 -30.94 -15.55 -4.17
CA GLY A 385 -30.01 -16.62 -3.85
C GLY A 385 -28.96 -16.74 -4.96
N PHE A 386 -27.69 -16.76 -4.61
CA PHE A 386 -26.57 -16.81 -5.54
C PHE A 386 -25.53 -17.83 -5.07
N LYS A 387 -25.07 -18.69 -5.98
CA LYS A 387 -23.92 -19.59 -5.77
C LYS A 387 -23.06 -19.60 -7.01
N ALA A 388 -21.75 -19.60 -6.84
CA ALA A 388 -20.79 -19.78 -7.93
C ALA A 388 -19.49 -20.37 -7.41
N ARG A 389 -18.71 -20.99 -8.30
CA ARG A 389 -17.30 -21.32 -8.04
C ARG A 389 -16.42 -20.34 -8.77
N LEU A 390 -15.36 -19.87 -8.13
CA LEU A 390 -14.35 -19.01 -8.75
C LEU A 390 -13.12 -19.86 -9.05
N ALA A 391 -12.67 -19.91 -10.29
CA ALA A 391 -11.46 -20.64 -10.66
C ALA A 391 -10.20 -19.91 -10.13
N PRO A 392 -9.09 -20.62 -9.82
CA PRO A 392 -8.93 -22.07 -9.88
C PRO A 392 -9.60 -22.80 -8.70
N GLU A 393 -9.78 -22.11 -7.58
CA GLU A 393 -10.39 -22.61 -6.36
C GLU A 393 -11.16 -21.49 -5.66
N GLY A 394 -12.29 -21.85 -5.06
CA GLY A 394 -13.14 -20.93 -4.34
C GLY A 394 -14.62 -21.17 -4.56
N ALA A 395 -15.42 -20.94 -3.52
CA ALA A 395 -16.88 -20.94 -3.61
C ALA A 395 -17.45 -19.65 -3.02
N ILE A 396 -18.49 -19.14 -3.68
CA ILE A 396 -19.25 -17.96 -3.27
C ILE A 396 -20.69 -18.42 -3.06
N HIS A 397 -21.25 -18.11 -1.91
CA HIS A 397 -22.66 -18.30 -1.61
C HIS A 397 -23.20 -17.00 -1.01
N ALA A 398 -24.26 -16.44 -1.60
CA ALA A 398 -24.88 -15.23 -1.11
C ALA A 398 -26.40 -15.39 -1.10
N VAL A 399 -27.04 -15.05 0.03
CA VAL A 399 -28.50 -15.12 0.19
C VAL A 399 -28.97 -13.84 0.86
N GLY A 400 -30.08 -13.29 0.41
CA GLY A 400 -30.67 -12.12 1.05
C GLY A 400 -31.66 -11.40 0.16
N THR A 401 -31.66 -10.07 0.18
CA THR A 401 -32.57 -9.24 -0.60
C THR A 401 -31.85 -8.14 -1.36
N VAL A 402 -32.36 -7.81 -2.54
CA VAL A 402 -31.86 -6.71 -3.39
C VAL A 402 -33.00 -5.84 -3.91
N ALA A 403 -32.82 -4.53 -3.94
CA ALA A 403 -33.66 -3.58 -4.68
C ALA A 403 -32.79 -2.90 -5.73
N LEU A 404 -33.35 -2.55 -6.90
CA LEU A 404 -32.56 -2.09 -8.06
C LEU A 404 -32.56 -0.57 -8.25
N ALA A 405 -33.55 0.15 -7.71
CA ALA A 405 -33.61 1.61 -7.83
C ALA A 405 -34.25 2.28 -6.58
N PRO A 406 -33.46 2.90 -5.67
CA PRO A 406 -31.99 2.87 -5.63
C PRO A 406 -31.48 1.45 -5.35
N LEU A 407 -30.20 1.20 -5.67
CA LEU A 407 -29.61 -0.11 -5.44
C LEU A 407 -29.42 -0.34 -3.94
N LYS A 408 -30.20 -1.26 -3.37
CA LYS A 408 -30.07 -1.70 -1.96
C LYS A 408 -29.78 -3.18 -1.93
N ALA A 409 -28.90 -3.62 -1.04
CA ALA A 409 -28.61 -5.04 -0.83
C ALA A 409 -28.44 -5.32 0.66
N ALA A 410 -29.11 -6.36 1.14
CA ALA A 410 -28.90 -6.94 2.47
C ALA A 410 -28.64 -8.44 2.25
N LEU A 411 -27.37 -8.85 2.34
CA LEU A 411 -26.90 -10.17 1.91
C LEU A 411 -26.07 -10.83 3.00
N THR A 412 -26.35 -12.09 3.30
CA THR A 412 -25.42 -12.99 4.00
C THR A 412 -24.56 -13.66 2.94
N VAL A 413 -23.26 -13.43 2.99
CA VAL A 413 -22.25 -13.87 2.03
C VAL A 413 -21.25 -14.79 2.72
N GLU A 414 -21.12 -16.00 2.19
CA GLU A 414 -20.10 -16.98 2.55
C GLU A 414 -19.11 -17.10 1.39
N LEU A 415 -17.85 -16.81 1.66
CA LEU A 415 -16.71 -17.03 0.79
C LEU A 415 -15.90 -18.18 1.36
N ALA A 416 -15.61 -19.19 0.57
CA ALA A 416 -14.80 -20.32 1.00
C ALA A 416 -13.58 -20.46 0.08
N ASN A 417 -12.38 -20.34 0.66
CA ASN A 417 -11.08 -20.51 0.00
C ASN A 417 -10.95 -19.74 -1.33
N ILE A 418 -11.28 -18.45 -1.35
CA ILE A 418 -11.09 -17.59 -2.52
C ILE A 418 -9.60 -17.32 -2.71
N SER A 419 -9.04 -17.73 -3.85
CA SER A 419 -7.62 -17.56 -4.17
C SER A 419 -7.23 -16.08 -4.36
N LEU A 420 -6.43 -15.53 -3.43
CA LEU A 420 -5.97 -14.14 -3.47
C LEU A 420 -5.02 -13.79 -4.64
N PRO A 421 -4.21 -14.70 -5.21
CA PRO A 421 -3.46 -14.43 -6.43
C PRO A 421 -4.31 -13.92 -7.61
N ASN A 422 -5.58 -14.33 -7.72
CA ASN A 422 -6.51 -13.86 -8.76
C ASN A 422 -6.82 -12.37 -8.65
N VAL A 423 -6.80 -11.80 -7.44
CA VAL A 423 -7.05 -10.38 -7.20
C VAL A 423 -5.77 -9.56 -7.06
N SER A 424 -4.59 -10.19 -7.09
CA SER A 424 -3.28 -9.51 -7.06
C SER A 424 -3.16 -8.36 -8.06
N PRO A 425 -3.63 -8.43 -9.32
CA PRO A 425 -3.49 -7.32 -10.26
C PRO A 425 -4.15 -6.00 -9.79
N TYR A 426 -5.18 -6.07 -8.93
CA TYR A 426 -5.82 -4.87 -8.38
C TYR A 426 -4.96 -4.19 -7.31
N ALA A 427 -4.13 -4.96 -6.59
CA ALA A 427 -3.21 -4.42 -5.59
C ALA A 427 -2.01 -3.72 -6.24
N GLU A 428 -1.59 -4.17 -7.43
CA GLU A 428 -0.44 -3.65 -8.20
C GLU A 428 -0.61 -2.14 -8.56
N SER A 429 -1.84 -1.65 -8.62
CA SER A 429 -2.15 -0.22 -8.84
C SER A 429 -1.77 0.68 -7.66
N PHE A 430 -1.66 0.13 -6.45
CA PHE A 430 -1.37 0.89 -5.23
C PHE A 430 0.06 0.68 -4.74
N ALA A 431 0.61 -0.51 -4.96
CA ALA A 431 1.96 -0.88 -4.55
C ALA A 431 2.50 -1.94 -5.52
N ASN A 432 3.81 -1.96 -5.76
CA ASN A 432 4.49 -2.95 -6.59
C ASN A 432 4.65 -4.31 -5.86
N LEU A 433 3.54 -4.85 -5.37
CA LEU A 433 3.44 -6.07 -4.58
C LEU A 433 2.68 -7.14 -5.37
N ARG A 434 3.22 -8.36 -5.39
CA ARG A 434 2.57 -9.51 -6.02
C ARG A 434 2.20 -10.56 -4.99
N VAL A 435 0.91 -10.83 -4.87
CA VAL A 435 0.39 -11.91 -4.02
C VAL A 435 0.61 -13.23 -4.73
N SER A 436 1.42 -14.09 -4.13
CA SER A 436 1.83 -15.39 -4.69
C SER A 436 1.02 -16.55 -4.12
N ARG A 437 0.53 -16.42 -2.88
CA ARG A 437 -0.33 -17.39 -2.19
C ARG A 437 -1.32 -16.66 -1.29
N GLY A 438 -2.42 -17.32 -0.99
CA GLY A 438 -3.39 -16.87 0.00
C GLY A 438 -4.81 -17.37 -0.30
N GLY A 439 -5.48 -17.95 0.67
CA GLY A 439 -6.89 -18.35 0.61
C GLY A 439 -7.74 -17.48 1.53
N LEU A 440 -8.78 -16.85 0.99
CA LEU A 440 -9.72 -16.02 1.74
C LEU A 440 -11.00 -16.80 2.04
N THR A 441 -11.32 -16.94 3.32
CA THR A 441 -12.60 -17.46 3.81
C THR A 441 -13.29 -16.37 4.62
N ALA A 442 -14.57 -16.13 4.36
CA ALA A 442 -15.32 -15.09 5.06
C ALA A 442 -16.79 -15.47 5.21
N ALA A 443 -17.39 -15.11 6.34
CA ALA A 443 -18.82 -15.20 6.58
C ALA A 443 -19.32 -13.82 7.01
N LEU A 444 -19.98 -13.11 6.11
CA LEU A 444 -20.28 -11.68 6.23
C LEU A 444 -21.77 -11.40 6.02
N ASN A 445 -22.36 -10.58 6.87
CA ASN A 445 -23.62 -9.89 6.63
C ASN A 445 -23.30 -8.52 6.05
N LEU A 446 -23.60 -8.33 4.78
CA LEU A 446 -23.37 -7.10 4.03
C LEU A 446 -24.67 -6.31 3.91
N GLN A 447 -24.55 -5.00 4.13
CA GLN A 447 -25.60 -4.02 3.87
C GLN A 447 -25.03 -2.96 2.94
N ALA A 448 -25.71 -2.70 1.84
CA ALA A 448 -25.29 -1.67 0.89
C ALA A 448 -26.50 -0.86 0.44
N GLU A 449 -26.35 0.45 0.42
CA GLU A 449 -27.28 1.39 -0.21
C GLU A 449 -26.47 2.33 -1.10
N ILE A 450 -26.69 2.20 -2.41
CA ILE A 450 -26.03 3.00 -3.44
C ILE A 450 -27.10 3.93 -4.03
N PRO A 451 -27.19 5.17 -3.53
CA PRO A 451 -28.14 6.15 -4.08
C PRO A 451 -27.71 6.60 -5.48
N ALA A 452 -28.66 7.12 -6.27
CA ALA A 452 -28.36 7.65 -7.61
C ALA A 452 -27.43 8.87 -7.58
N SER A 453 -27.41 9.60 -6.46
CA SER A 453 -26.49 10.70 -6.18
C SER A 453 -26.12 10.69 -4.69
N GLY A 454 -24.86 10.99 -4.36
CA GLY A 454 -24.31 10.93 -3.00
C GLY A 454 -23.34 9.77 -2.77
N SER A 455 -22.83 9.67 -1.55
CA SER A 455 -21.89 8.61 -1.15
C SER A 455 -22.61 7.31 -0.82
N PRO A 456 -22.04 6.14 -1.16
CA PRO A 456 -22.62 4.86 -0.81
C PRO A 456 -22.56 4.63 0.72
N VAL A 457 -23.65 4.08 1.26
CA VAL A 457 -23.71 3.61 2.66
C VAL A 457 -23.45 2.11 2.65
N LEU A 458 -22.38 1.69 3.30
CA LEU A 458 -21.89 0.31 3.32
C LEU A 458 -21.74 -0.14 4.76
N GLY A 459 -22.22 -1.34 5.06
CA GLY A 459 -22.07 -2.03 6.32
C GLY A 459 -21.60 -3.46 6.09
N ALA A 460 -20.69 -3.95 6.92
CA ALA A 460 -20.22 -5.32 6.87
C ALA A 460 -20.00 -5.86 8.28
N GLN A 461 -20.58 -7.02 8.58
CA GLN A 461 -20.47 -7.68 9.88
C GLN A 461 -20.12 -9.15 9.74
N GLY A 462 -19.14 -9.65 10.49
CA GLY A 462 -18.84 -11.09 10.52
C GLY A 462 -17.36 -11.43 10.68
N ASP A 463 -16.96 -12.59 10.17
CA ASP A 463 -15.63 -13.15 10.37
C ASP A 463 -14.88 -13.27 9.04
N VAL A 464 -13.57 -13.04 9.07
CA VAL A 464 -12.68 -13.12 7.90
C VAL A 464 -11.42 -13.87 8.30
N THR A 465 -11.01 -14.85 7.49
CA THR A 465 -9.75 -15.58 7.67
C THR A 465 -8.97 -15.59 6.37
N ILE A 466 -7.68 -15.30 6.45
CA ILE A 466 -6.73 -15.41 5.34
C ILE A 466 -5.66 -16.43 5.71
N GLU A 467 -5.61 -17.54 4.97
CA GLU A 467 -4.67 -18.63 5.19
C GLU A 467 -3.55 -18.64 4.14
N ASP A 468 -2.37 -19.12 4.53
CA ASP A 468 -1.18 -19.34 3.69
C ASP A 468 -0.81 -18.16 2.77
N PHE A 469 -0.86 -16.94 3.30
CA PHE A 469 -0.58 -15.73 2.55
C PHE A 469 0.92 -15.55 2.31
N ALA A 470 1.29 -15.15 1.09
CA ALA A 470 2.65 -14.72 0.78
C ALA A 470 2.67 -13.65 -0.31
N VAL A 471 3.41 -12.58 -0.05
CA VAL A 471 3.63 -11.47 -0.97
C VAL A 471 5.11 -11.34 -1.31
N SER A 472 5.38 -11.05 -2.58
CA SER A 472 6.72 -10.88 -3.13
C SER A 472 6.83 -9.52 -3.81
N ASP A 473 8.07 -9.04 -3.95
CA ASP A 473 8.37 -7.90 -4.80
C ASP A 473 8.13 -8.31 -6.27
N ALA A 474 7.28 -7.56 -6.96
CA ALA A 474 6.96 -7.85 -8.35
C ALA A 474 8.20 -7.80 -9.28
N ALA A 475 9.27 -7.09 -8.88
CA ALA A 475 10.52 -6.97 -9.62
C ALA A 475 11.57 -8.07 -9.31
N SER A 476 11.66 -8.56 -8.07
CA SER A 476 12.75 -9.47 -7.64
C SER A 476 12.32 -10.89 -7.28
N VAL A 477 11.02 -11.23 -7.28
CA VAL A 477 10.46 -12.56 -6.93
C VAL A 477 10.73 -13.01 -5.48
N ASP A 478 11.61 -12.31 -4.76
CA ASP A 478 11.90 -12.54 -3.35
C ASP A 478 10.64 -12.32 -2.50
N GLN A 479 10.32 -13.30 -1.65
CA GLN A 479 9.23 -13.18 -0.68
C GLN A 479 9.57 -12.05 0.30
N LEU A 480 8.68 -11.05 0.39
CA LEU A 480 8.80 -9.90 1.26
C LEU A 480 8.17 -10.17 2.63
N ALA A 481 6.97 -10.73 2.61
CA ALA A 481 6.19 -11.04 3.80
C ALA A 481 5.23 -12.21 3.54
N GLY A 482 4.75 -12.83 4.62
CA GLY A 482 3.74 -13.87 4.55
C GLY A 482 3.27 -14.26 5.94
N TRP A 483 2.23 -15.09 6.02
CA TRP A 483 1.76 -15.66 7.28
C TRP A 483 0.99 -16.95 7.02
N ARG A 484 0.88 -17.80 8.05
CA ARG A 484 0.08 -19.03 7.97
C ARG A 484 -1.41 -18.74 8.10
N SER A 485 -1.80 -17.90 9.06
CA SER A 485 -3.21 -17.56 9.28
C SER A 485 -3.34 -16.14 9.83
N LEU A 486 -4.30 -15.40 9.31
CA LEU A 486 -4.80 -14.15 9.86
C LEU A 486 -6.31 -14.26 10.00
N ALA A 487 -6.79 -14.41 11.24
CA ALA A 487 -8.21 -14.49 11.55
C ALA A 487 -8.69 -13.18 12.20
N ILE A 488 -9.75 -12.59 11.66
CA ILE A 488 -10.42 -11.39 12.14
C ILE A 488 -11.83 -11.81 12.55
N LYS A 489 -12.14 -11.69 13.85
CA LYS A 489 -13.43 -12.10 14.42
C LYS A 489 -14.29 -10.91 14.78
N SER A 490 -15.59 -11.03 14.53
CA SER A 490 -16.60 -10.02 14.85
C SER A 490 -16.23 -8.64 14.31
N LEU A 491 -15.86 -8.59 13.02
CA LEU A 491 -15.74 -7.35 12.26
C LEU A 491 -17.11 -6.65 12.26
N ASP A 492 -17.16 -5.36 12.59
CA ASP A 492 -18.32 -4.49 12.45
C ASP A 492 -17.88 -3.16 11.81
N TYR A 493 -18.06 -3.08 10.50
CA TYR A 493 -17.75 -1.91 9.70
C TYR A 493 -19.04 -1.19 9.27
N SER A 494 -19.02 0.14 9.36
CA SER A 494 -20.02 1.02 8.76
C SER A 494 -19.34 2.24 8.15
N SER A 495 -19.75 2.64 6.95
CA SER A 495 -19.27 3.88 6.31
C SER A 495 -19.98 5.14 6.83
N SER A 496 -21.16 5.01 7.44
CA SER A 496 -21.93 6.14 7.97
C SER A 496 -22.82 5.70 9.16
N PRO A 497 -22.51 6.13 10.41
CA PRO A 497 -21.29 6.83 10.80
C PRO A 497 -20.04 5.96 10.57
N ALA A 498 -18.90 6.59 10.25
CA ALA A 498 -17.66 5.89 9.96
C ALA A 498 -17.14 5.14 11.21
N LYS A 499 -17.23 3.81 11.19
CA LYS A 499 -16.95 2.94 12.33
C LYS A 499 -16.30 1.63 11.87
N LEU A 500 -15.29 1.18 12.62
CA LEU A 500 -14.65 -0.14 12.49
C LEU A 500 -14.38 -0.71 13.88
N LEU A 501 -15.17 -1.69 14.30
CA LEU A 501 -14.90 -2.46 15.51
C LEU A 501 -14.50 -3.88 15.15
N VAL A 502 -13.57 -4.44 15.91
CA VAL A 502 -13.11 -5.82 15.77
C VAL A 502 -12.91 -6.38 17.17
N SER A 503 -13.47 -7.54 17.48
CA SER A 503 -13.27 -8.14 18.80
C SER A 503 -11.92 -8.84 18.92
N GLU A 504 -11.53 -9.62 17.92
CA GLU A 504 -10.25 -10.34 17.98
C GLU A 504 -9.56 -10.38 16.61
N VAL A 505 -8.26 -10.14 16.61
CA VAL A 505 -7.37 -10.44 15.48
C VAL A 505 -6.35 -11.46 15.98
N ASN A 506 -6.32 -12.66 15.38
CA ASN A 506 -5.26 -13.62 15.61
C ASN A 506 -4.35 -13.72 14.38
N TRP A 507 -3.06 -13.40 14.56
CA TRP A 507 -2.06 -13.41 13.50
C TRP A 507 -0.97 -14.44 13.80
N VAL A 508 -0.99 -15.51 13.02
CA VAL A 508 -0.23 -16.74 13.27
C VAL A 508 0.89 -16.89 12.26
N GLU A 509 2.10 -17.02 12.79
CA GLU A 509 3.37 -17.15 12.06
C GLU A 509 3.59 -16.05 11.00
N PRO A 510 3.39 -14.76 11.32
CA PRO A 510 3.77 -13.71 10.38
C PRO A 510 5.27 -13.66 10.19
N THR A 511 5.65 -13.55 8.93
CA THR A 511 7.03 -13.49 8.45
C THR A 511 7.26 -12.21 7.65
N GLY A 512 8.45 -11.63 7.78
CA GLY A 512 8.82 -10.45 7.01
C GLY A 512 10.33 -10.28 6.91
N ARG A 513 10.80 -9.77 5.77
CA ARG A 513 12.22 -9.55 5.50
C ARG A 513 12.49 -8.09 5.16
N VAL A 514 13.26 -7.42 5.99
CA VAL A 514 13.73 -6.05 5.74
C VAL A 514 15.17 -6.14 5.25
N ILE A 515 15.38 -5.71 4.01
CA ILE A 515 16.69 -5.74 3.35
C ILE A 515 17.11 -4.32 3.05
N VAL A 516 18.26 -3.92 3.61
CA VAL A 516 18.99 -2.72 3.18
C VAL A 516 19.94 -3.16 2.07
N ASN A 517 19.73 -2.64 0.87
CA ASN A 517 20.53 -2.96 -0.31
C ASN A 517 21.92 -2.29 -0.25
N ALA A 518 22.81 -2.68 -1.16
CA ALA A 518 24.17 -2.14 -1.23
C ALA A 518 24.22 -0.62 -1.48
N ASP A 519 23.19 -0.07 -2.12
CA ASP A 519 23.00 1.36 -2.37
C ASP A 519 22.31 2.11 -1.20
N GLY A 520 21.96 1.40 -0.13
CA GLY A 520 21.24 1.93 1.03
C GLY A 520 19.71 1.99 0.86
N SER A 521 19.16 1.57 -0.28
CA SER A 521 17.70 1.47 -0.46
C SER A 521 17.10 0.34 0.39
N ILE A 522 15.84 0.49 0.81
CA ILE A 522 15.12 -0.52 1.59
C ILE A 522 14.08 -1.20 0.71
N ASN A 523 14.11 -2.53 0.64
CA ASN A 523 13.20 -3.32 -0.20
C ASN A 523 11.70 -3.00 0.02
N LEU A 524 11.24 -2.86 1.27
CA LEU A 524 9.85 -2.51 1.58
C LEU A 524 9.43 -1.14 1.04
N LEU A 525 10.32 -0.15 1.09
CA LEU A 525 10.01 1.21 0.60
C LEU A 525 9.90 1.23 -0.93
N VAL A 526 10.71 0.43 -1.62
CA VAL A 526 10.62 0.26 -3.08
C VAL A 526 9.32 -0.47 -3.43
N ALA A 527 8.95 -1.50 -2.68
CA ALA A 527 7.75 -2.29 -2.95
C ALA A 527 6.43 -1.52 -2.72
N LEU A 528 6.42 -0.48 -1.87
CA LEU A 528 5.25 0.36 -1.62
C LEU A 528 5.01 1.44 -2.70
N GLN A 529 5.91 1.60 -3.68
CA GLN A 529 5.68 2.50 -4.79
C GLN A 529 4.75 1.84 -5.82
N PRO A 530 3.75 2.56 -6.39
CA PRO A 530 2.85 1.99 -7.38
C PRO A 530 3.59 1.62 -8.68
N ALA A 531 3.22 0.49 -9.28
CA ALA A 531 3.82 0.02 -10.51
C ALA A 531 3.51 0.97 -11.69
N GLY A 532 4.53 1.35 -12.48
CA GLY A 532 4.38 2.19 -13.67
C GLY A 532 4.67 3.69 -13.49
N VAL A 533 4.98 4.15 -12.27
CA VAL A 533 5.52 5.50 -12.06
C VAL A 533 7.04 5.46 -12.20
N ALA A 534 7.52 5.54 -13.44
CA ALA A 534 8.93 5.72 -13.74
C ALA A 534 9.33 7.19 -13.49
N GLU A 535 9.55 7.54 -12.23
CA GLU A 535 10.53 8.51 -11.74
C GLU A 535 10.32 8.67 -10.22
N PRO A 536 11.39 8.77 -9.41
CA PRO A 536 11.25 9.25 -8.06
C PRO A 536 10.80 10.70 -8.17
N VAL A 537 9.50 10.95 -8.03
CA VAL A 537 9.03 12.27 -7.63
C VAL A 537 9.76 12.55 -6.34
N GLN A 538 10.77 13.42 -6.40
CA GLN A 538 11.34 14.02 -5.22
C GLN A 538 10.15 14.51 -4.41
N VAL A 539 9.94 13.91 -3.25
CA VAL A 539 9.00 14.45 -2.26
C VAL A 539 9.63 15.76 -1.83
N ALA A 540 9.39 16.81 -2.62
CA ALA A 540 9.49 18.17 -2.15
C ALA A 540 8.50 18.21 -0.99
N LEU A 541 9.04 18.18 0.24
CA LEU A 541 8.30 18.60 1.42
C LEU A 541 7.56 19.88 1.02
N PRO A 542 6.22 19.93 1.16
CA PRO A 542 5.49 21.15 0.83
C PRO A 542 6.14 22.29 1.59
N SER A 543 6.71 23.25 0.85
CA SER A 543 7.16 24.51 1.43
C SER A 543 5.95 25.10 2.14
N ALA A 544 6.03 25.18 3.45
CA ALA A 544 5.01 25.78 4.29
C ALA A 544 4.86 27.26 3.93
N ALA A 545 3.94 27.54 3.01
CA ALA A 545 3.48 28.89 2.72
C ALA A 545 1.99 28.86 2.37
N SER A 546 1.23 29.66 3.12
CA SER A 546 -0.12 30.16 2.85
C SER A 546 -1.30 29.24 3.21
N GLY A 547 -1.68 29.28 4.49
CA GLY A 547 -2.91 29.97 4.91
C GLY A 547 -4.23 29.67 4.19
N LYS A 548 -4.45 28.46 3.67
CA LYS A 548 -5.81 27.96 3.41
C LYS A 548 -6.19 27.02 4.55
N GLN A 549 -7.18 27.47 5.30
CA GLN A 549 -7.89 26.71 6.32
C GLN A 549 -8.17 25.31 5.76
N ALA A 550 -7.57 24.29 6.39
CA ALA A 550 -7.87 22.90 6.09
C ALA A 550 -9.40 22.76 6.15
N ALA A 551 -9.99 22.16 5.12
CA ALA A 551 -11.38 21.70 5.21
C ALA A 551 -11.53 20.93 6.52
N PRO A 552 -12.63 21.11 7.28
CA PRO A 552 -12.81 20.43 8.55
C PRO A 552 -12.56 18.95 8.34
N VAL A 553 -11.64 18.39 9.12
CA VAL A 553 -11.38 16.95 9.20
C VAL A 553 -12.74 16.33 9.49
N SER A 554 -13.35 15.78 8.45
CA SER A 554 -14.66 15.14 8.54
C SER A 554 -14.51 13.97 9.53
N ASP A 555 -15.48 13.82 10.43
CA ASP A 555 -15.53 12.85 11.54
C ASP A 555 -14.49 11.72 11.42
N LEU A 556 -13.46 11.78 12.27
CA LEU A 556 -12.47 10.72 12.38
C LEU A 556 -13.19 9.39 12.61
N MET A 557 -12.91 8.41 11.76
CA MET A 557 -13.48 7.06 11.87
C MET A 557 -13.26 6.52 13.29
N THR A 558 -14.34 6.05 13.93
CA THR A 558 -14.22 5.39 15.23
C THR A 558 -13.66 3.99 15.02
N VAL A 559 -12.47 3.72 15.54
CA VAL A 559 -11.78 2.43 15.40
C VAL A 559 -11.58 1.83 16.79
N ALA A 560 -11.90 0.55 16.97
CA ALA A 560 -11.51 -0.20 18.15
C ALA A 560 -11.21 -1.67 17.84
N LEU A 561 -10.25 -2.22 18.57
CA LEU A 561 -9.83 -3.61 18.54
C LEU A 561 -9.68 -4.11 19.98
N ASP A 562 -10.56 -5.02 20.41
CA ASP A 562 -10.57 -5.47 21.81
C ASP A 562 -9.32 -6.31 22.11
N ARG A 563 -8.93 -7.21 21.18
CA ARG A 563 -7.77 -8.09 21.36
C ARG A 563 -7.03 -8.38 20.06
N PHE A 564 -5.73 -8.15 20.06
CA PHE A 564 -4.80 -8.61 19.04
C PHE A 564 -3.91 -9.70 19.63
N ILE A 565 -3.82 -10.85 18.98
CA ILE A 565 -3.00 -11.99 19.37
C ILE A 565 -1.96 -12.20 18.28
N LEU A 566 -0.70 -12.28 18.68
CA LEU A 566 0.43 -12.60 17.82
C LEU A 566 0.97 -13.97 18.25
N GLU A 567 1.14 -14.89 17.30
CA GLU A 567 1.69 -16.22 17.56
C GLU A 567 2.88 -16.49 16.65
N ASN A 568 4.04 -16.82 17.22
CA ASN A 568 5.23 -17.31 16.54
C ASN A 568 5.71 -16.44 15.35
N ALA A 569 5.67 -15.12 15.49
CA ALA A 569 6.15 -14.21 14.46
C ALA A 569 7.67 -14.30 14.28
N ALA A 570 8.13 -14.13 13.03
CA ALA A 570 9.54 -14.20 12.65
C ALA A 570 9.93 -13.11 11.65
N PHE A 571 10.85 -12.24 12.01
CA PHE A 571 11.34 -11.17 11.15
C PHE A 571 12.85 -11.31 10.92
N GLU A 572 13.28 -11.07 9.68
CA GLU A 572 14.68 -11.06 9.30
C GLU A 572 15.07 -9.63 8.87
N PHE A 573 16.20 -9.16 9.38
CA PHE A 573 16.85 -7.94 8.94
C PHE A 573 18.19 -8.30 8.29
N VAL A 574 18.40 -7.83 7.06
CA VAL A 574 19.64 -8.05 6.30
C VAL A 574 20.18 -6.72 5.80
N ASP A 575 21.37 -6.34 6.23
CA ASP A 575 22.07 -5.17 5.72
C ASP A 575 23.18 -5.59 4.76
N ARG A 576 22.98 -5.31 3.46
CA ARG A 576 23.92 -5.56 2.36
C ARG A 576 24.76 -4.33 2.03
N SER A 577 24.59 -3.20 2.73
CA SER A 577 25.40 -1.97 2.58
C SER A 577 26.77 -2.07 3.29
N ILE A 578 26.99 -3.13 4.07
CA ILE A 578 28.23 -3.42 4.79
C ILE A 578 28.71 -4.83 4.44
N LYS A 579 30.03 -5.02 4.36
CA LYS A 579 30.67 -6.32 4.09
C LYS A 579 31.53 -6.77 5.28
N PRO A 580 31.39 -8.02 5.76
CA PRO A 580 30.34 -8.98 5.38
C PRO A 580 28.94 -8.48 5.79
N ASN A 581 27.89 -8.98 5.12
CA ASN A 581 26.52 -8.54 5.35
C ASN A 581 26.10 -8.81 6.80
N VAL A 582 25.37 -7.88 7.39
CA VAL A 582 24.82 -8.06 8.75
C VAL A 582 23.46 -8.71 8.64
N GLN A 583 23.25 -9.77 9.43
CA GLN A 583 21.98 -10.49 9.50
C GLN A 583 21.54 -10.60 10.95
N LEU A 584 20.29 -10.22 11.20
CA LEU A 584 19.63 -10.34 12.49
C LEU A 584 18.27 -10.99 12.28
N SER A 585 17.93 -11.93 13.15
CA SER A 585 16.60 -12.53 13.17
C SER A 585 15.91 -12.26 14.50
N LEU A 586 14.60 -12.08 14.44
CA LEU A 586 13.73 -11.90 15.57
C LEU A 586 12.65 -12.97 15.45
N ASN A 587 12.67 -13.97 16.32
CA ASN A 587 11.90 -15.22 16.20
C ASN A 587 11.00 -15.45 17.42
N GLU A 588 10.03 -16.34 17.29
CA GLU A 588 9.14 -16.77 18.37
C GLU A 588 8.41 -15.58 19.03
N LEU A 589 8.07 -14.55 18.26
CA LEU A 589 7.33 -13.40 18.80
C LEU A 589 5.88 -13.79 19.04
N SER A 590 5.50 -13.83 20.31
CA SER A 590 4.17 -14.21 20.74
C SER A 590 3.69 -13.29 21.87
N GLY A 591 2.40 -12.96 21.87
CA GLY A 591 1.84 -12.06 22.88
C GLY A 591 0.49 -11.47 22.48
N SER A 592 0.05 -10.46 23.22
CA SER A 592 -1.20 -9.77 22.93
C SER A 592 -1.12 -8.25 23.09
N ILE A 593 -2.03 -7.57 22.40
CA ILE A 593 -2.37 -6.17 22.61
C ILE A 593 -3.87 -6.08 22.87
N GLU A 594 -4.28 -5.50 24.00
CA GLU A 594 -5.67 -5.50 24.45
C GLU A 594 -6.21 -4.08 24.61
N GLY A 595 -7.34 -3.75 23.98
CA GLY A 595 -8.03 -2.46 24.11
C GLY A 595 -7.48 -1.34 23.22
N LEU A 596 -7.11 -1.64 21.97
CA LEU A 596 -6.76 -0.62 20.97
C LEU A 596 -8.01 0.19 20.59
N SER A 597 -7.94 1.51 20.61
CA SER A 597 -9.07 2.37 20.26
C SER A 597 -8.62 3.76 19.82
N SER A 598 -9.35 4.40 18.91
CA SER A 598 -9.15 5.79 18.53
C SER A 598 -9.64 6.80 19.59
N ALA A 599 -10.28 6.34 20.68
CA ALA A 599 -10.68 7.20 21.78
C ALA A 599 -9.46 7.75 22.55
N GLU A 600 -9.42 9.06 22.81
CA GLU A 600 -8.24 9.78 23.32
C GLU A 600 -7.73 9.27 24.69
N LEU A 601 -8.64 8.81 25.55
CA LEU A 601 -8.32 8.30 26.88
C LEU A 601 -8.09 6.79 26.92
N ALA A 602 -8.33 6.07 25.83
CA ALA A 602 -8.09 4.62 25.79
C ALA A 602 -6.60 4.32 25.92
N ARG A 603 -6.26 3.21 26.58
CA ARG A 603 -4.88 2.74 26.76
C ARG A 603 -4.88 1.24 26.55
N ALA A 604 -4.32 0.82 25.43
CA ALA A 604 -4.16 -0.58 25.09
C ALA A 604 -2.99 -1.18 25.86
N THR A 605 -3.18 -2.34 26.50
CA THR A 605 -2.10 -3.05 27.20
C THR A 605 -1.33 -3.91 26.21
N VAL A 606 0.00 -3.89 26.30
CA VAL A 606 0.91 -4.69 25.44
C VAL A 606 1.67 -5.67 26.34
N ASP A 607 1.72 -6.96 25.94
CA ASP A 607 2.66 -7.96 26.46
C ASP A 607 3.10 -8.89 25.33
N ILE A 608 4.32 -8.70 24.83
CA ILE A 608 4.91 -9.47 23.73
C ILE A 608 6.27 -9.99 24.15
N LYS A 609 6.54 -11.27 23.90
CA LYS A 609 7.80 -11.95 24.19
C LYS A 609 8.33 -12.58 22.92
N GLY A 610 9.65 -12.77 22.85
CA GLY A 610 10.29 -13.42 21.72
C GLY A 610 11.78 -13.61 21.93
N ARG A 611 12.51 -13.89 20.84
CA ARG A 611 13.94 -14.15 20.87
C ARG A 611 14.68 -13.49 19.71
N VAL A 612 15.83 -12.89 19.98
CA VAL A 612 16.76 -12.39 18.96
C VAL A 612 17.77 -13.50 18.64
N ASN A 613 18.02 -13.74 17.35
CA ASN A 613 18.94 -14.75 16.84
C ASN A 613 18.72 -16.14 17.49
N GLY A 614 17.45 -16.51 17.68
CA GLY A 614 17.02 -17.80 18.24
C GLY A 614 17.32 -18.05 19.72
N SER A 615 17.99 -17.14 20.43
CA SER A 615 18.51 -17.44 21.79
C SER A 615 18.25 -16.35 22.82
N ALA A 616 18.49 -15.08 22.47
CA ALA A 616 18.44 -13.96 23.41
C ALA A 616 16.99 -13.48 23.66
N PRO A 617 16.43 -13.59 24.88
CA PRO A 617 15.04 -13.23 25.13
C PRO A 617 14.80 -11.71 24.98
N VAL A 618 13.67 -11.37 24.37
CA VAL A 618 13.10 -10.02 24.33
C VAL A 618 11.71 -10.02 24.97
N SER A 619 11.40 -8.96 25.71
CA SER A 619 10.07 -8.69 26.24
C SER A 619 9.69 -7.23 26.01
N ILE A 620 8.48 -7.00 25.53
CA ILE A 620 7.87 -5.69 25.30
C ILE A 620 6.59 -5.65 26.12
N SER A 621 6.50 -4.73 27.07
CA SER A 621 5.33 -4.61 27.94
C SER A 621 4.99 -3.15 28.22
N GLY A 622 3.72 -2.82 28.38
CA GLY A 622 3.31 -1.46 28.77
C GLY A 622 1.94 -1.08 28.24
N GLN A 623 1.75 0.21 27.98
CA GLN A 623 0.50 0.75 27.47
C GLN A 623 0.70 1.65 26.26
N VAL A 624 -0.19 1.58 25.28
CA VAL A 624 -0.13 2.38 24.05
C VAL A 624 -1.50 2.89 23.64
N ASN A 625 -1.55 4.01 22.93
CA ASN A 625 -2.69 4.40 22.14
C ASN A 625 -2.19 5.11 20.87
N PRO A 626 -1.92 4.36 19.81
CA PRO A 626 -1.42 4.93 18.56
C PRO A 626 -2.53 5.48 17.66
N LEU A 627 -3.80 5.17 17.94
CA LEU A 627 -4.95 5.51 17.09
C LEU A 627 -5.63 6.83 17.50
N SER A 628 -5.27 7.40 18.66
CA SER A 628 -5.76 8.69 19.12
C SER A 628 -5.12 9.88 18.38
N ALA A 629 -5.74 11.06 18.47
CA ALA A 629 -5.19 12.27 17.86
C ALA A 629 -3.87 12.69 18.52
N HIS A 630 -3.73 12.45 19.83
CA HIS A 630 -2.45 12.53 20.54
C HIS A 630 -1.99 11.14 20.92
N ALA A 631 -1.17 10.54 20.06
CA ALA A 631 -0.59 9.23 20.29
C ALA A 631 0.08 9.15 21.67
N PHE A 632 -0.27 8.12 22.44
CA PHE A 632 0.30 7.81 23.74
C PHE A 632 1.13 6.53 23.66
N THR A 633 2.24 6.49 24.37
CA THR A 633 3.07 5.27 24.50
C THR A 633 3.74 5.32 25.87
N ASP A 634 3.70 4.23 26.62
CA ASP A 634 4.51 4.00 27.81
C ASP A 634 4.94 2.54 27.77
N LEU A 635 6.06 2.29 27.10
CA LEU A 635 6.56 0.95 26.81
C LEU A 635 7.89 0.70 27.51
N LYS A 636 8.00 -0.50 28.08
CA LYS A 636 9.25 -1.09 28.53
C LYS A 636 9.65 -2.19 27.54
N VAL A 637 10.83 -2.05 26.95
CA VAL A 637 11.46 -3.08 26.12
C VAL A 637 12.71 -3.55 26.84
N ALA A 638 12.80 -4.85 27.12
CA ALA A 638 13.98 -5.45 27.73
C ALA A 638 14.50 -6.56 26.82
N MET A 639 15.80 -6.53 26.53
CA MET A 639 16.51 -7.55 25.77
C MET A 639 17.72 -7.99 26.58
N LYS A 640 17.96 -9.29 26.67
CA LYS A 640 19.08 -9.82 27.48
C LYS A 640 19.93 -10.78 26.67
N GLY A 641 21.25 -10.60 26.75
CA GLY A 641 22.22 -11.54 26.19
C GLY A 641 22.30 -11.54 24.67
N ILE A 642 22.05 -10.42 23.99
CA ILE A 642 22.21 -10.35 22.54
C ILE A 642 23.71 -10.45 22.21
N ALA A 643 24.11 -11.51 21.50
CA ALA A 643 25.50 -11.63 21.04
C ALA A 643 25.87 -10.48 20.10
N LEU A 644 27.02 -9.83 20.36
CA LEU A 644 27.49 -8.70 19.56
C LEU A 644 28.22 -9.10 18.27
N VAL A 645 28.69 -10.34 18.17
CA VAL A 645 29.47 -10.83 17.01
C VAL A 645 28.72 -10.64 15.66
N PRO A 646 27.41 -10.95 15.53
CA PRO A 646 26.67 -10.74 14.27
C PRO A 646 26.62 -9.29 13.80
N VAL A 647 26.71 -8.31 14.71
CA VAL A 647 26.75 -6.87 14.37
C VAL A 647 28.18 -6.33 14.29
N GLY A 648 29.19 -7.20 14.46
CA GLY A 648 30.62 -6.87 14.36
C GLY A 648 31.04 -6.11 13.10
N PRO A 649 30.47 -6.37 11.90
CA PRO A 649 30.80 -5.59 10.70
C PRO A 649 30.57 -4.08 10.84
N TYR A 650 29.57 -3.65 11.62
CA TYR A 650 29.38 -2.23 11.93
C TYR A 650 30.54 -1.65 12.76
N SER A 651 31.02 -2.41 13.76
CA SER A 651 32.19 -2.01 14.56
C SER A 651 33.45 -1.96 13.71
N GLY A 652 33.65 -2.95 12.83
CA GLY A 652 34.78 -2.96 11.90
C GLY A 652 34.77 -1.75 10.96
N LYS A 653 33.59 -1.36 10.44
CA LYS A 653 33.47 -0.20 9.54
C LYS A 653 33.68 1.13 10.27
N PHE A 654 33.02 1.34 11.41
CA PHE A 654 32.93 2.67 12.04
C PHE A 654 33.85 2.87 13.25
N ALA A 655 34.20 1.81 13.98
CA ALA A 655 35.08 1.87 15.15
C ALA A 655 36.53 1.47 14.85
N GLY A 656 36.80 0.83 13.70
CA GLY A 656 38.15 0.40 13.30
C GLY A 656 38.61 -0.92 13.94
N TYR A 657 37.71 -1.68 14.57
CA TYR A 657 38.01 -2.95 15.21
C TYR A 657 36.84 -3.93 15.07
N GLU A 658 37.14 -5.20 14.80
CA GLU A 658 36.18 -6.29 14.85
C GLU A 658 35.73 -6.57 16.30
N LEU A 659 34.67 -7.35 16.47
CA LEU A 659 34.20 -7.82 17.77
C LEU A 659 34.49 -9.32 17.90
N ALA A 660 35.34 -9.70 18.85
CA ALA A 660 35.65 -11.09 19.15
C ALA A 660 34.62 -11.73 20.10
N GLY A 661 33.90 -10.90 20.87
CA GLY A 661 32.88 -11.36 21.82
C GLY A 661 32.20 -10.22 22.57
N GLY A 662 31.13 -10.56 23.25
CA GLY A 662 30.36 -9.66 24.10
C GLY A 662 28.85 -9.89 23.98
N ASN A 663 28.16 -9.63 25.08
CA ASN A 663 26.71 -9.76 25.19
C ASN A 663 26.08 -8.41 25.53
N LEU A 664 25.07 -8.02 24.78
CA LEU A 664 24.34 -6.77 24.91
C LEU A 664 23.02 -7.02 25.65
N ASN A 665 22.82 -6.27 26.72
CA ASN A 665 21.53 -6.12 27.40
C ASN A 665 21.02 -4.70 27.16
N LEU A 666 19.74 -4.57 26.79
CA LEU A 666 19.08 -3.30 26.55
C LEU A 666 17.85 -3.22 27.43
N ASP A 667 17.78 -2.17 28.26
CA ASP A 667 16.58 -1.81 29.02
C ASP A 667 16.11 -0.43 28.56
N ILE A 668 15.04 -0.41 27.77
CA ILE A 668 14.45 0.78 27.18
C ILE A 668 13.11 1.05 27.88
N ARG A 669 12.92 2.26 28.39
CA ARG A 669 11.63 2.76 28.87
C ARG A 669 11.31 4.04 28.12
N CYS A 670 10.28 4.01 27.31
CA CYS A 670 9.89 5.14 26.47
C CYS A 670 8.47 5.57 26.77
N ARG A 671 8.34 6.83 27.18
CA ARG A 671 7.07 7.51 27.32
C ARG A 671 6.91 8.57 26.25
N VAL A 672 5.85 8.46 25.46
CA VAL A 672 5.39 9.48 24.52
C VAL A 672 4.04 9.98 25.01
N SER A 673 3.95 11.27 25.32
CA SER A 673 2.73 11.91 25.76
C SER A 673 2.72 13.37 25.33
N GLN A 674 1.58 13.86 24.84
CA GLN A 674 1.43 15.23 24.35
C GLN A 674 2.54 15.63 23.36
N ARG A 675 2.88 14.69 22.45
CA ARG A 675 3.93 14.86 21.43
C ARG A 675 5.34 15.07 21.98
N LYS A 676 5.57 14.90 23.29
CA LYS A 676 6.90 14.86 23.92
C LYS A 676 7.38 13.42 24.04
N VAL A 677 8.65 13.19 23.72
CA VAL A 677 9.34 11.91 23.83
C VAL A 677 10.26 11.98 25.03
N ASP A 678 10.10 11.01 25.94
CA ASP A 678 10.95 10.80 27.10
C ASP A 678 11.35 9.32 27.17
N CYS A 679 12.56 9.01 26.72
CA CYS A 679 13.09 7.65 26.67
C CYS A 679 14.34 7.53 27.54
N ALA A 680 14.28 6.67 28.55
CA ALA A 680 15.45 6.21 29.29
C ALA A 680 15.94 4.90 28.67
N ASN A 681 17.16 4.91 28.15
CA ASN A 681 17.79 3.73 27.56
C ASN A 681 19.04 3.38 28.36
N VAL A 682 19.05 2.22 28.99
CA VAL A 682 20.23 1.68 29.68
C VAL A 682 20.82 0.58 28.82
N VAL A 683 22.06 0.78 28.40
CA VAL A 683 22.81 -0.18 27.58
C VAL A 683 23.87 -0.83 28.47
N THR A 684 23.79 -2.14 28.65
CA THR A 684 24.82 -2.90 29.38
C THR A 684 25.49 -3.88 28.43
N ILE A 685 26.82 -3.88 28.40
CA ILE A 685 27.60 -4.83 27.61
C ILE A 685 28.47 -5.65 28.57
N ASP A 686 28.29 -6.97 28.54
CA ASP A 686 29.05 -7.94 29.32
C ASP A 686 30.11 -8.61 28.45
N GLN A 687 31.25 -8.98 29.05
CA GLN A 687 32.31 -9.78 28.39
C GLN A 687 32.78 -9.21 27.05
N PHE A 688 32.79 -7.88 26.92
CA PHE A 688 33.22 -7.20 25.70
C PHE A 688 34.67 -7.51 25.35
N ALA A 689 34.93 -7.91 24.10
CA ALA A 689 36.26 -8.15 23.58
C ALA A 689 36.42 -7.61 22.15
N PHE A 690 37.45 -6.79 21.95
CA PHE A 690 37.87 -6.40 20.60
C PHE A 690 38.50 -7.58 19.87
N GLY A 691 38.24 -7.67 18.56
CA GLY A 691 38.96 -8.52 17.62
C GLY A 691 40.10 -7.76 16.94
N ASN A 692 40.39 -8.13 15.69
CA ASN A 692 41.47 -7.52 14.92
C ASN A 692 41.15 -6.06 14.57
N ALA A 693 42.19 -5.23 14.48
CA ALA A 693 42.06 -3.88 13.93
C ALA A 693 41.69 -3.97 12.44
N THR A 694 40.77 -3.12 12.01
CA THR A 694 40.34 -3.03 10.62
C THR A 694 40.94 -1.78 9.98
N ASN A 695 41.32 -1.86 8.71
CA ASN A 695 41.81 -0.72 7.93
C ASN A 695 40.66 0.07 7.29
N SER A 696 39.54 0.22 8.00
CA SER A 696 38.36 0.88 7.44
C SER A 696 38.61 2.39 7.28
N PRO A 697 38.39 2.97 6.08
CA PRO A 697 38.54 4.41 5.87
C PRO A 697 37.46 5.23 6.59
N ASP A 698 36.32 4.61 6.91
CA ASP A 698 35.19 5.22 7.63
C ASP A 698 35.33 5.12 9.16
N ALA A 699 36.45 4.56 9.66
CA ALA A 699 36.67 4.40 11.09
C ALA A 699 36.94 5.73 11.79
N THR A 700 36.42 5.88 13.01
CA THR A 700 36.71 7.06 13.83
C THR A 700 38.20 7.15 14.21
N SER A 701 38.73 8.37 14.23
CA SER A 701 40.07 8.65 14.75
C SER A 701 40.13 8.74 16.29
N LEU A 702 38.98 8.68 16.95
CA LEU A 702 38.88 8.77 18.41
C LEU A 702 39.41 7.49 19.09
N PRO A 703 39.98 7.57 20.31
CA PRO A 703 40.62 6.45 20.98
C PRO A 703 39.59 5.50 21.62
N VAL A 704 38.89 4.70 20.80
CA VAL A 704 37.80 3.82 21.23
C VAL A 704 38.24 2.82 22.30
N ARG A 705 39.48 2.29 22.23
CA ARG A 705 40.02 1.35 23.23
C ARG A 705 40.13 1.97 24.63
N LEU A 706 40.64 3.21 24.70
CA LEU A 706 40.75 3.95 25.97
C LEU A 706 39.36 4.25 26.54
N ALA A 707 38.40 4.61 25.67
CA ALA A 707 37.03 4.87 26.12
C ALA A 707 36.37 3.62 26.70
N VAL A 708 36.54 2.47 26.05
CA VAL A 708 36.07 1.18 26.58
C VAL A 708 36.76 0.84 27.89
N ALA A 709 38.08 1.06 28.02
CA ALA A 709 38.82 0.81 29.26
C ALA A 709 38.34 1.70 30.43
N LEU A 710 37.96 2.95 30.15
CA LEU A 710 37.40 3.89 31.13
C LEU A 710 35.96 3.57 31.53
N LEU A 711 35.17 2.98 30.64
CA LEU A 711 33.78 2.63 30.91
C LEU A 711 33.62 1.24 31.54
N ARG A 712 34.58 0.33 31.32
CA ARG A 712 34.54 -1.04 31.83
C ARG A 712 34.82 -1.11 33.33
N ASP A 713 33.86 -1.63 34.09
CA ASP A 713 33.98 -1.81 35.54
C ASP A 713 34.81 -3.05 35.94
N ASN A 714 34.95 -3.28 37.26
CA ASN A 714 35.68 -4.41 37.83
C ASN A 714 35.03 -5.78 37.55
N SER A 715 33.72 -5.82 37.28
CA SER A 715 32.99 -7.01 36.84
C SER A 715 33.11 -7.24 35.33
N GLY A 716 33.82 -6.35 34.62
CA GLY A 716 34.06 -6.42 33.19
C GLY A 716 32.88 -5.92 32.35
N ARG A 717 31.93 -5.19 32.94
CA ARG A 717 30.72 -4.67 32.29
C ARG A 717 30.88 -3.21 31.88
N ILE A 718 30.19 -2.83 30.81
CA ILE A 718 30.12 -1.44 30.31
C ILE A 718 28.66 -1.02 30.40
N VAL A 719 28.35 -0.06 31.27
CA VAL A 719 26.98 0.47 31.43
C VAL A 719 26.95 1.90 30.91
N VAL A 720 26.06 2.17 29.96
CA VAL A 720 25.88 3.48 29.35
C VAL A 720 24.42 3.88 29.43
N ASP A 721 24.16 4.99 30.12
CA ASP A 721 22.85 5.62 30.16
C ASP A 721 22.74 6.60 28.97
N LEU A 722 21.78 6.34 28.09
CA LEU A 722 21.52 7.11 26.88
C LEU A 722 20.12 7.73 26.93
N PRO A 723 19.90 8.80 27.71
CA PRO A 723 18.61 9.47 27.75
C PRO A 723 18.32 10.15 26.40
N VAL A 724 17.10 9.97 25.90
CA VAL A 724 16.62 10.60 24.68
C VAL A 724 15.35 11.38 25.02
N HIS A 725 15.46 12.70 25.02
CA HIS A 725 14.33 13.62 25.22
C HIS A 725 14.12 14.47 23.97
N GLY A 726 12.87 14.77 23.62
CA GLY A 726 12.56 15.66 22.51
C GLY A 726 11.07 15.89 22.27
N SER A 727 10.76 16.62 21.20
CA SER A 727 9.38 16.83 20.73
C SER A 727 9.23 16.22 19.34
N LEU A 728 8.08 15.57 19.09
CA LEU A 728 7.68 15.09 17.77
C LEU A 728 7.36 16.23 16.80
N ASP A 729 7.24 17.47 17.29
CA ASP A 729 7.05 18.67 16.48
C ASP A 729 8.34 19.25 15.91
N ASP A 730 9.51 18.82 16.40
CA ASP A 730 10.79 19.31 15.89
C ASP A 730 11.20 18.49 14.64
N PRO A 731 11.19 19.09 13.43
CA PRO A 731 11.58 18.40 12.20
C PRO A 731 13.06 17.98 12.18
N ASN A 732 13.89 18.55 13.08
CA ASN A 732 15.28 18.15 13.25
C ASN A 732 15.46 17.03 14.29
N PHE A 733 14.43 16.65 15.02
CA PHE A 733 14.53 15.56 15.98
C PHE A 733 14.79 14.23 15.27
N ARG A 734 15.99 13.66 15.46
CA ARG A 734 16.39 12.34 14.93
C ARG A 734 17.10 11.58 16.03
N VAL A 735 16.49 10.49 16.51
CA VAL A 735 17.03 9.66 17.61
C VAL A 735 18.48 9.27 17.37
N GLY A 736 18.82 8.81 16.16
CA GLY A 736 20.19 8.43 15.81
C GLY A 736 21.22 9.55 15.99
N ARG A 737 20.89 10.81 15.68
CA ARG A 737 21.81 11.94 15.90
C ARG A 737 21.98 12.26 17.39
N VAL A 738 20.93 12.13 18.18
CA VAL A 738 20.97 12.35 19.62
C VAL A 738 21.87 11.31 20.26
N VAL A 739 21.66 10.02 19.96
CA VAL A 739 22.47 8.91 20.46
C VAL A 739 23.93 9.03 20.00
N LEU A 740 24.17 9.27 18.71
CA LEU A 740 25.53 9.45 18.18
C LEU A 740 26.25 10.61 18.85
N ARG A 741 25.57 11.73 19.13
CA ARG A 741 26.15 12.88 19.83
C ARG A 741 26.53 12.54 21.26
N VAL A 742 25.69 11.79 22.00
CA VAL A 742 26.01 11.35 23.36
C VAL A 742 27.25 10.46 23.35
N LEU A 743 27.30 9.44 22.47
CA LEU A 743 28.47 8.56 22.34
C LEU A 743 29.72 9.30 21.90
N THR A 744 29.61 10.19 20.90
CA THR A 744 30.74 11.00 20.42
C THR A 744 31.24 11.94 21.50
N ASN A 745 30.37 12.58 22.28
CA ASN A 745 30.78 13.44 23.39
C ASN A 745 31.52 12.66 24.47
N ILE A 746 31.12 11.40 24.75
CA ILE A 746 31.86 10.52 25.66
C ILE A 746 33.25 10.24 25.08
N LEU A 747 33.35 9.82 23.81
CA LEU A 747 34.62 9.53 23.15
C LEU A 747 35.56 10.75 23.04
N VAL A 748 35.01 11.93 22.73
CA VAL A 748 35.77 13.19 22.66
C VAL A 748 36.28 13.57 24.05
N LYS A 749 35.43 13.50 25.09
CA LYS A 749 35.88 13.75 26.47
C LYS A 749 36.99 12.80 26.90
N VAL A 750 36.93 11.53 26.50
CA VAL A 750 38.01 10.57 26.74
C VAL A 750 39.29 10.99 26.02
N ALA A 751 39.20 11.46 24.78
CA ALA A 751 40.36 11.88 24.00
C ALA A 751 41.01 13.18 24.52
N THR A 752 40.18 14.14 24.94
CA THR A 752 40.64 15.49 25.31
C THR A 752 40.96 15.64 26.79
N SER A 753 40.31 14.89 27.67
CA SER A 753 40.43 15.06 29.12
C SER A 753 40.05 13.80 29.93
N PRO A 754 40.78 12.67 29.76
CA PRO A 754 40.43 11.40 30.40
C PRO A 754 40.44 11.46 31.95
N PHE A 755 41.32 12.27 32.54
CA PHE A 755 41.41 12.49 33.98
C PHE A 755 40.24 13.30 34.57
N SER A 756 39.62 14.19 33.79
CA SER A 756 38.43 14.92 34.21
C SER A 756 37.23 13.98 34.40
N LEU A 757 37.11 12.96 33.53
CA LEU A 757 36.10 11.91 33.68
C LEU A 757 36.32 11.11 34.97
N ILE A 758 37.57 10.71 35.25
CA ILE A 758 37.94 10.04 36.51
C ILE A 758 37.54 10.89 37.72
N GLY A 759 37.90 12.17 37.74
CA GLY A 759 37.54 13.08 38.82
C GLY A 759 36.03 13.16 39.05
N SER A 760 35.24 13.23 37.96
CA SER A 760 33.78 13.27 38.06
C SER A 760 33.14 11.97 38.59
N MET A 761 33.76 10.81 38.35
CA MET A 761 33.21 9.50 38.69
C MET A 761 33.67 8.98 40.06
N PHE A 762 34.88 9.33 40.48
CA PHE A 762 35.52 8.83 41.70
C PHE A 762 35.64 9.89 42.81
N GLY A 763 34.94 11.02 42.67
CA GLY A 763 34.75 12.02 43.73
C GLY A 763 35.91 13.01 43.91
N GLY A 764 36.50 13.48 42.80
CA GLY A 764 37.46 14.59 42.81
C GLY A 764 36.77 15.95 43.04
N GLU A 765 37.53 16.92 43.54
CA GLU A 765 37.04 18.29 43.74
C GLU A 765 36.77 19.00 42.39
N LYS A 766 35.78 19.90 42.34
CA LYS A 766 35.52 20.70 41.12
C LYS A 766 36.77 21.53 40.79
N ASP A 767 37.22 21.47 39.53
CA ASP A 767 38.42 22.12 38.99
C ASP A 767 39.78 21.50 39.42
N GLN A 768 39.78 20.31 40.01
CA GLN A 768 41.01 19.57 40.31
C GLN A 768 41.54 18.82 39.06
N ASP A 769 42.75 19.17 38.61
CA ASP A 769 43.43 18.46 37.51
C ASP A 769 44.21 17.25 38.04
N LEU A 770 43.82 16.04 37.61
CA LEU A 770 44.44 14.77 38.00
C LEU A 770 45.49 14.29 36.98
N SER A 771 45.75 15.05 35.92
CA SER A 771 46.72 14.67 34.88
C SER A 771 48.18 14.90 35.28
N TYR A 772 48.43 15.51 36.44
CA TYR A 772 49.76 15.69 36.99
C TYR A 772 49.74 15.74 38.53
N GLN A 773 50.90 15.50 39.11
CA GLN A 773 51.17 15.62 40.54
C GLN A 773 52.17 16.77 40.77
N GLN A 774 51.79 17.79 41.56
CA GLN A 774 52.63 18.95 41.85
C GLN A 774 53.56 18.69 43.06
N PHE A 775 54.80 19.17 42.97
CA PHE A 775 55.84 19.06 43.99
C PHE A 775 56.38 20.44 44.39
N VAL A 776 57.02 20.51 45.55
CA VAL A 776 57.82 21.68 45.96
C VAL A 776 59.00 21.85 44.99
N ALA A 777 59.32 23.09 44.63
CA ALA A 777 60.46 23.43 43.79
C ALA A 777 61.77 22.80 44.30
N GLY A 778 62.49 22.09 43.43
CA GLY A 778 63.72 21.36 43.76
C GLY A 778 63.56 20.18 44.73
N GLY A 779 62.33 19.82 45.10
CA GLY A 779 62.04 18.77 46.08
C GLY A 779 61.31 17.55 45.51
N ILE A 780 61.37 16.45 46.25
CA ILE A 780 60.63 15.20 45.99
C ILE A 780 59.39 15.05 46.87
N VAL A 781 59.03 16.10 47.63
CA VAL A 781 57.85 16.15 48.48
C VAL A 781 56.73 16.92 47.76
N PRO A 782 55.50 16.39 47.75
CA PRO A 782 54.32 17.10 47.25
C PRO A 782 54.16 18.47 47.91
N GLU A 783 53.58 19.43 47.20
CA GLU A 783 53.47 20.83 47.68
C GLU A 783 52.61 20.98 48.95
N ASN A 784 51.57 20.15 49.10
CA ASN A 784 50.68 20.15 50.27
C ASN A 784 49.92 18.80 50.41
N GLU A 785 49.16 18.61 51.50
CA GLU A 785 48.35 17.40 51.69
C GLU A 785 47.20 17.23 50.67
N SER A 786 46.69 18.31 50.08
CA SER A 786 45.62 18.23 49.06
C SER A 786 46.15 17.62 47.74
N GLU A 787 47.40 17.89 47.42
CA GLU A 787 48.11 17.28 46.30
C GLU A 787 48.20 15.75 46.42
N MET A 788 48.38 15.21 47.63
CA MET A 788 48.39 13.74 47.84
C MET A 788 47.01 13.10 47.67
N LYS A 789 45.94 13.80 48.06
CA LYS A 789 44.57 13.31 47.87
C LYS A 789 44.19 13.14 46.39
N LYS A 790 44.87 13.81 45.46
CA LYS A 790 44.68 13.59 44.01
C LYS A 790 45.05 12.16 43.61
N LEU A 791 46.17 11.65 44.13
CA LEU A 791 46.63 10.28 43.85
C LEU A 791 45.67 9.24 44.42
N ASP A 792 44.99 9.52 45.54
CA ASP A 792 43.95 8.64 46.06
C ASP A 792 42.76 8.51 45.10
N VAL A 793 42.36 9.59 44.43
CA VAL A 793 41.29 9.58 43.41
C VAL A 793 41.74 8.78 42.18
N VAL A 794 42.98 8.97 41.73
CA VAL A 794 43.57 8.20 40.63
C VAL A 794 43.66 6.71 40.99
N ALA A 795 44.08 6.37 42.22
CA ALA A 795 44.15 4.99 42.70
C ALA A 795 42.77 4.33 42.77
N LYS A 796 41.76 5.03 43.33
CA LYS A 796 40.36 4.57 43.33
C LYS A 796 39.86 4.29 41.91
N ALA A 797 40.24 5.13 40.96
CA ALA A 797 39.86 4.94 39.56
C ALA A 797 40.55 3.74 38.93
N LEU A 798 41.85 3.54 39.19
CA LEU A 798 42.58 2.36 38.73
C LEU A 798 41.98 1.09 39.33
N HIS A 799 41.62 1.05 40.60
CA HIS A 799 40.91 -0.09 41.21
C HIS A 799 39.53 -0.31 40.61
N GLY A 800 38.76 0.76 40.38
CA GLY A 800 37.42 0.68 39.78
C GLY A 800 37.40 0.34 38.29
N ARG A 801 38.54 0.49 37.60
CA ARG A 801 38.71 0.28 36.15
C ARG A 801 39.96 -0.57 35.87
N PRO A 802 39.86 -1.91 35.95
CA PRO A 802 41.03 -2.80 35.88
C PRO A 802 41.74 -2.78 34.51
N ALA A 803 41.04 -2.38 33.45
CA ALA A 803 41.60 -2.30 32.11
C ALA A 803 42.53 -1.10 31.88
N LEU A 804 42.54 -0.10 32.77
CA LEU A 804 43.38 1.09 32.64
C LEU A 804 44.81 0.82 33.10
N ARG A 805 45.76 1.40 32.38
CA ARG A 805 47.16 1.50 32.81
C ARG A 805 47.56 2.95 32.98
N LEU A 806 48.52 3.19 33.87
CA LEU A 806 49.05 4.52 34.15
C LEU A 806 50.54 4.58 33.84
N ASP A 807 50.88 5.45 32.90
CA ASP A 807 52.25 5.91 32.72
C ASP A 807 52.51 7.08 33.67
N ILE A 808 53.63 7.01 34.37
CA ILE A 808 54.13 8.05 35.27
C ILE A 808 55.38 8.65 34.63
N VAL A 809 55.30 9.90 34.23
CA VAL A 809 56.37 10.62 33.50
C VAL A 809 56.94 11.69 34.41
N GLY A 810 58.19 11.50 34.83
CA GLY A 810 58.92 12.47 35.65
C GLY A 810 59.12 13.79 34.91
N GLY A 811 58.96 14.92 35.61
CA GLY A 811 59.12 16.26 35.05
C GLY A 811 60.04 17.16 35.87
N TYR A 812 60.70 18.07 35.14
CA TYR A 812 61.61 19.09 35.67
C TYR A 812 61.38 20.40 34.89
N ASP A 813 61.34 21.51 35.61
CA ASP A 813 61.27 22.87 35.03
C ASP A 813 62.45 23.70 35.52
N GLU A 814 63.35 24.10 34.62
CA GLU A 814 64.54 24.88 34.96
C GLU A 814 64.21 26.24 35.61
N THR A 815 63.09 26.86 35.24
CA THR A 815 62.72 28.18 35.76
C THR A 815 62.23 28.10 37.21
N VAL A 816 61.52 27.02 37.55
CA VAL A 816 60.94 26.83 38.88
C VAL A 816 61.90 26.07 39.80
N ASP A 817 62.45 24.96 39.33
CA ASP A 817 63.31 24.08 40.10
C ASP A 817 64.78 24.55 40.11
N GLY A 818 65.21 25.29 39.09
CA GLY A 818 66.60 25.71 38.92
C GLY A 818 67.17 26.51 40.09
N PRO A 819 66.49 27.57 40.59
CA PRO A 819 66.97 28.32 41.75
C PRO A 819 67.18 27.42 42.99
N SER A 820 66.22 26.54 43.29
CA SER A 820 66.29 25.61 44.43
C SER A 820 67.37 24.54 44.25
N LEU A 821 67.55 24.02 43.02
CA LEU A 821 68.63 23.07 42.71
C LEU A 821 70.01 23.72 42.83
N ARG A 822 70.17 24.98 42.42
CA ARG A 822 71.43 25.73 42.60
C ARG A 822 71.68 25.99 44.09
N GLU A 823 70.64 26.28 44.89
CA GLU A 823 70.79 26.39 46.35
C GLU A 823 71.18 25.06 47.01
N GLN A 824 70.60 23.94 46.58
CA GLN A 824 70.97 22.62 47.06
C GLN A 824 72.38 22.22 46.61
N ALA A 825 72.78 22.56 45.39
CA ALA A 825 74.14 22.36 44.90
C ALA A 825 75.14 23.21 45.69
N LEU A 826 74.81 24.46 46.00
CA LEU A 826 75.58 25.34 46.86
C LEU A 826 75.74 24.74 48.26
N GLU A 827 74.65 24.25 48.85
CA GLU A 827 74.67 23.59 50.14
C GLU A 827 75.47 22.28 50.12
N LYS A 828 75.42 21.53 49.01
CA LYS A 828 76.25 20.33 48.78
C LYS A 828 77.73 20.68 48.65
N GLU A 829 78.09 21.77 47.99
CA GLU A 829 79.47 22.28 47.94
C GLU A 829 79.95 22.77 49.31
N MET A 830 79.09 23.44 50.07
CA MET A 830 79.38 23.83 51.45
C MET A 830 79.58 22.59 52.32
N ARG A 831 78.70 21.59 52.24
CA ARG A 831 78.87 20.28 52.90
C ARG A 831 80.13 19.58 52.45
N LEU A 832 80.48 19.61 51.16
CA LEU A 832 81.73 19.04 50.65
C LEU A 832 82.94 19.73 51.27
N LEU A 833 82.90 21.05 51.42
CA LEU A 833 83.95 21.81 52.10
C LEU A 833 84.05 21.44 53.58
N ILE A 834 82.92 21.39 54.31
CA ILE A 834 82.88 20.98 55.72
C ILE A 834 83.39 19.55 55.86
N TRP A 835 82.92 18.65 55.01
CA TRP A 835 83.32 17.25 55.00
C TRP A 835 84.81 17.11 54.73
N LYS A 836 85.37 17.77 53.71
CA LYS A 836 86.81 17.79 53.44
C LYS A 836 87.63 18.39 54.60
N ASP A 837 87.09 19.37 55.31
CA ASP A 837 87.72 19.97 56.48
C ASP A 837 87.66 19.03 57.70
N ARG A 838 86.55 18.32 57.92
CA ARG A 838 86.34 17.37 59.04
C ARG A 838 86.96 15.99 58.80
N GLN A 839 87.06 15.53 57.56
CA GLN A 839 87.66 14.23 57.21
C GLN A 839 89.16 14.18 57.53
N LYS A 840 89.82 15.36 57.62
CA LYS A 840 91.19 15.50 58.13
C LYS A 840 91.31 15.22 59.64
N LEU A 841 90.18 15.18 60.36
CA LEU A 841 90.08 14.99 61.81
C LEU A 841 89.31 13.69 62.19
N GLU A 842 88.40 13.21 61.34
CA GLU A 842 87.55 12.02 61.57
C GLU A 842 87.49 11.14 60.29
N THR A 843 88.07 9.93 60.32
CA THR A 843 88.33 9.11 59.11
C THR A 843 87.09 8.38 58.55
N GLU A 844 86.06 8.10 59.35
CA GLU A 844 84.85 7.37 58.91
C GLU A 844 83.64 8.28 58.60
N LEU A 845 83.81 9.60 58.65
CA LEU A 845 82.70 10.52 58.38
C LEU A 845 82.32 10.46 56.90
N THR A 846 81.05 10.17 56.60
CA THR A 846 80.52 10.17 55.23
C THR A 846 79.91 11.53 54.90
N MET A 847 79.89 11.89 53.61
CA MET A 847 79.41 13.20 53.15
C MET A 847 77.96 13.50 53.57
N ASP A 848 77.13 12.47 53.77
CA ASP A 848 75.72 12.57 54.17
C ASP A 848 75.48 12.79 55.65
N GLN A 849 76.48 12.54 56.50
CA GLN A 849 76.44 12.81 57.94
C GLN A 849 76.81 14.26 58.26
N VAL A 850 77.16 15.06 57.25
CA VAL A 850 77.59 16.45 57.41
C VAL A 850 76.41 17.40 57.20
N GLN A 851 76.04 18.13 58.25
CA GLN A 851 75.01 19.18 58.20
C GLN A 851 75.66 20.56 58.25
N VAL A 852 75.08 21.52 57.53
CA VAL A 852 75.50 22.93 57.56
C VAL A 852 74.73 23.61 58.68
N ASP A 853 75.42 23.99 59.77
CA ASP A 853 74.83 24.76 60.86
C ASP A 853 74.35 26.15 60.36
N PRO A 854 73.10 26.58 60.63
CA PRO A 854 72.59 27.90 60.24
C PRO A 854 73.47 29.09 60.62
N GLN A 855 74.14 29.05 61.78
CA GLN A 855 75.05 30.12 62.21
C GLN A 855 76.38 30.08 61.44
N GLN A 856 76.82 28.90 60.98
CA GLN A 856 78.03 28.74 60.16
C GLN A 856 77.78 29.01 58.67
N LYS A 857 76.54 28.84 58.21
CA LYS A 857 76.11 28.99 56.82
C LYS A 857 76.54 30.35 56.24
N MET A 858 76.39 31.44 57.01
CA MET A 858 76.78 32.78 56.57
C MET A 858 78.29 32.95 56.37
N GLY A 859 79.11 32.38 57.28
CA GLY A 859 80.57 32.40 57.15
C GLY A 859 81.06 31.55 55.98
N MET A 860 80.37 30.45 55.69
CA MET A 860 80.72 29.54 54.61
C MET A 860 80.32 30.07 53.24
N VAL A 861 79.18 30.75 53.08
CA VAL A 861 78.83 31.45 51.82
C VAL A 861 79.91 32.46 51.47
N ARG A 862 80.38 33.25 52.46
CA ARG A 862 81.49 34.18 52.28
C ARG A 862 82.79 33.47 51.88
N ARG A 863 83.10 32.33 52.51
CA ARG A 863 84.30 31.54 52.22
C ARG A 863 84.26 30.94 50.82
N LEU A 864 83.12 30.38 50.44
CA LEU A 864 82.87 29.79 49.13
C LEU A 864 82.89 30.89 48.04
N TYR A 865 82.35 32.08 48.33
CA TYR A 865 82.42 33.23 47.43
C TYR A 865 83.87 33.61 47.13
N TYR A 866 84.72 33.78 48.15
CA TYR A 866 86.14 34.10 47.94
C TYR A 866 86.94 32.92 47.38
N HIS A 867 86.53 31.67 47.60
CA HIS A 867 87.16 30.49 47.02
C HIS A 867 86.84 30.34 45.52
N THR A 868 85.59 30.62 45.14
CA THR A 868 85.08 30.51 43.77
C THR A 868 85.46 31.73 42.93
N PHE A 869 85.64 32.90 43.56
CA PHE A 869 86.09 34.15 42.95
C PHE A 869 87.38 34.71 43.63
N PRO A 870 88.52 34.00 43.57
CA PRO A 870 89.73 34.34 44.33
C PRO A 870 90.45 35.62 43.87
N LYS A 871 89.99 36.31 42.82
CA LYS A 871 90.67 37.46 42.20
C LYS A 871 89.79 38.63 41.74
N GLU A 872 88.51 38.72 42.12
CA GLU A 872 87.64 39.84 41.71
C GLU A 872 87.22 40.73 42.90
N LYS A 873 87.54 42.03 42.83
CA LYS A 873 87.06 43.09 43.73
C LYS A 873 85.69 43.60 43.24
N PRO A 874 84.77 44.02 44.13
CA PRO A 874 83.34 44.19 43.81
C PRO A 874 83.06 45.24 42.72
N ARG A 875 82.22 44.88 41.74
CA ARG A 875 81.69 45.76 40.68
C ARG A 875 80.39 46.45 41.13
N THR A 876 80.27 47.74 40.82
CA THR A 876 79.10 48.60 41.09
C THR A 876 78.08 48.53 39.95
N ILE A 877 76.78 48.48 40.26
CA ILE A 877 75.67 48.79 39.33
C ILE A 877 74.98 50.06 39.85
N ILE A 878 74.68 51.02 38.97
CA ILE A 878 73.96 52.25 39.28
C ILE A 878 72.45 51.95 39.34
N SER A 879 71.79 52.30 40.45
CA SER A 879 70.33 52.36 40.55
C SER A 879 69.89 53.83 40.61
N THR A 880 69.10 54.28 39.63
CA THR A 880 68.36 55.55 39.70
C THR A 880 66.98 55.30 40.30
N THR A 881 66.77 55.77 41.53
CA THR A 881 65.46 55.79 42.19
C THR A 881 64.83 57.17 42.01
N THR A 882 63.63 57.23 41.41
CA THR A 882 62.70 58.36 41.59
C THR A 882 61.56 57.90 42.48
N THR A 883 61.56 58.37 43.72
CA THR A 883 60.46 58.32 44.66
C THR A 883 59.62 59.58 44.56
N ARG A 884 58.29 59.45 44.57
CA ARG A 884 57.45 60.44 45.26
C ARG A 884 56.25 59.79 45.96
N SER A 885 56.23 60.06 47.25
CA SER A 885 55.26 59.75 48.30
C SER A 885 53.92 60.47 48.11
N ASN A 886 52.81 59.86 48.54
CA ASN A 886 52.05 60.36 49.70
C ASN A 886 50.88 59.43 50.07
N ALA A 887 50.72 59.25 51.37
CA ALA A 887 49.65 58.53 52.06
C ALA A 887 48.54 59.52 52.54
N PRO A 888 47.68 59.21 53.53
CA PRO A 888 46.37 58.54 53.38
C PRO A 888 45.21 59.30 54.07
N VAL A 889 43.92 59.06 53.76
CA VAL A 889 42.79 59.33 54.71
C VAL A 889 41.56 58.45 54.48
N SER A 890 41.16 57.77 55.56
CA SER A 890 39.83 57.41 56.10
C SER A 890 38.52 57.77 55.36
N GLY A 891 37.50 56.89 55.45
CA GLY A 891 36.09 57.27 55.23
C GLY A 891 35.09 56.11 55.03
N LEU A 892 34.17 55.95 55.99
CA LEU A 892 33.14 54.92 56.12
C LEU A 892 31.95 54.97 55.12
N ARG A 893 31.22 53.83 55.09
CA ARG A 893 29.74 53.64 55.13
C ARG A 893 28.95 53.43 53.82
N GLY A 894 28.30 52.25 53.75
CA GLY A 894 26.91 51.96 53.32
C GLY A 894 26.52 52.27 51.86
N ASN A 895 25.52 51.67 51.22
CA ASN A 895 24.51 50.69 51.57
C ASN A 895 23.78 50.30 50.24
N LEU A 896 23.21 49.10 50.19
CA LEU A 896 21.98 48.70 49.47
C LEU A 896 21.67 49.07 48.00
N GLY A 897 21.34 48.00 47.26
CA GLY A 897 20.30 47.97 46.21
C GLY A 897 20.79 48.29 44.79
N ALA A 898 20.20 47.80 43.72
CA ALA A 898 19.13 46.85 43.46
C ALA A 898 18.96 46.82 41.93
N PHE A 899 18.62 45.66 41.38
CA PHE A 899 17.78 45.47 40.18
C PHE A 899 18.28 45.84 38.77
N GLU A 900 18.43 44.76 38.00
CA GLU A 900 17.70 44.42 36.77
C GLU A 900 17.95 45.12 35.42
N ARG A 901 18.17 44.20 34.47
CA ARG A 901 17.49 44.02 33.17
C ARG A 901 18.06 44.69 31.91
N ALA A 902 18.46 43.74 31.06
CA ALA A 902 17.92 43.47 29.72
C ALA A 902 18.52 44.29 28.58
N LYS A 903 19.21 43.58 27.67
CA LYS A 903 18.73 43.28 26.29
C LYS A 903 18.99 44.49 25.36
N THR A 904 19.49 44.36 24.13
CA THR A 904 19.29 43.32 23.13
C THR A 904 20.13 43.67 21.89
N THR A 905 20.57 42.63 21.14
CA THR A 905 20.68 42.55 19.65
C THR A 905 21.70 43.50 18.95
N THR A 906 22.36 43.22 17.82
CA THR A 906 22.13 42.28 16.71
C THR A 906 23.37 42.17 15.80
N THR A 907 23.52 40.98 15.18
CA THR A 907 23.88 40.67 13.76
C THR A 907 25.31 40.73 13.17
N TYR A 908 25.72 39.53 12.69
CA TYR A 908 26.12 39.14 11.31
C TYR A 908 26.95 40.09 10.42
N SER A 909 28.09 39.60 9.91
CA SER A 909 28.19 39.01 8.55
C SER A 909 29.65 38.64 8.16
N LYS A 910 29.77 37.57 7.36
CA LYS A 910 30.92 37.14 6.53
C LYS A 910 31.28 38.24 5.50
N THR A 911 32.49 38.36 4.90
CA THR A 911 33.17 37.45 3.95
C THR A 911 34.61 37.98 3.63
N ALA A 912 35.48 37.11 3.09
CA ALA A 912 36.92 37.24 2.72
C ALA A 912 37.26 38.26 1.57
N PRO A 913 38.47 38.32 0.92
CA PRO A 913 39.81 37.69 1.14
C PRO A 913 41.08 38.58 0.84
N LYS A 914 42.29 37.99 1.05
CA LYS A 914 43.59 38.13 0.32
C LYS A 914 44.47 39.41 0.43
N LYS A 915 45.71 39.25 0.94
CA LYS A 915 47.03 39.13 0.24
C LYS A 915 48.19 39.93 0.88
N LYS A 916 49.28 39.18 1.15
CA LYS A 916 50.74 39.48 1.01
C LYS A 916 51.35 40.72 1.69
N ALA A 917 52.35 40.46 2.54
CA ALA A 917 53.63 41.15 2.53
C ALA A 917 54.78 40.17 2.89
N PRO A 918 55.98 40.27 2.30
CA PRO A 918 57.11 39.33 2.49
C PRO A 918 58.29 39.91 3.33
N VAL A 919 59.17 39.01 3.81
CA VAL A 919 60.68 38.97 3.74
C VAL A 919 61.44 40.32 3.87
N ALA A 920 62.57 40.52 4.57
CA ALA A 920 63.53 39.86 5.46
C ALA A 920 64.23 41.04 6.23
N GLU A 921 65.16 40.93 7.18
CA GLU A 921 66.53 40.41 7.08
C GLU A 921 67.32 40.97 8.29
N GLY A 922 68.28 40.19 8.82
CA GLY A 922 69.41 40.64 9.67
C GLY A 922 69.06 41.22 11.06
N GLU A 923 69.86 41.13 12.11
CA GLU A 923 71.29 40.86 12.18
C GLU A 923 71.65 40.48 13.62
N THR A 924 72.56 39.53 13.72
CA THR A 924 73.31 39.08 14.90
C THR A 924 74.07 40.21 15.59
N ILE A 925 74.22 40.17 16.91
CA ILE A 925 75.36 40.83 17.57
C ILE A 925 76.11 39.84 18.46
N ASP A 926 77.33 39.64 18.00
CA ASP A 926 78.48 38.93 18.51
C ASP A 926 79.20 39.75 19.60
N VAL A 927 79.95 39.05 20.43
CA VAL A 927 80.56 39.49 21.69
C VAL A 927 82.00 39.92 21.42
N SER A 928 82.34 41.21 21.53
CA SER A 928 83.75 41.61 21.73
C SER A 928 83.95 43.05 22.24
N SER A 929 85.00 43.17 23.06
CA SER A 929 85.79 44.36 23.41
C SER A 929 85.48 45.13 24.70
N LEU A 930 86.18 44.70 25.77
CA LEU A 930 86.78 45.58 26.78
C LEU A 930 88.12 46.08 26.24
N ALA A 931 88.32 47.40 26.13
CA ALA A 931 89.65 48.02 26.11
C ALA A 931 89.59 49.45 26.67
N GLU A 932 90.18 49.59 27.86
CA GLU A 932 90.94 50.74 28.39
C GLU A 932 90.35 52.17 28.37
N GLY A 933 90.17 52.74 29.57
CA GLY A 933 90.83 54.00 29.91
C GLY A 933 90.00 55.17 30.48
N LYS A 934 90.30 55.49 31.74
CA LYS A 934 90.18 56.77 32.49
C LYS A 934 88.86 57.14 33.21
N LEU A 935 89.04 57.27 34.54
CA LEU A 935 88.16 57.88 35.56
C LEU A 935 87.93 59.39 35.34
N PRO A 936 86.89 59.98 35.98
CA PRO A 936 87.19 60.74 37.19
C PRO A 936 86.24 60.46 38.39
N VAL A 937 86.91 60.19 39.52
CA VAL A 937 86.76 60.70 40.89
C VAL A 937 85.37 61.05 41.46
N GLY A 938 84.99 60.29 42.51
CA GLY A 938 84.42 60.85 43.73
C GLY A 938 83.06 60.30 44.16
N GLY A 939 83.00 59.52 45.24
CA GLY A 939 81.77 59.26 46.00
C GLY A 939 81.62 57.81 46.51
N ASP A 940 81.80 57.65 47.82
CA ASP A 940 81.73 56.47 48.69
C ASP A 940 80.83 55.27 48.28
N ALA A 941 81.41 54.07 48.21
CA ALA A 941 80.75 52.79 47.92
C ALA A 941 80.68 51.87 49.17
N LYS A 942 79.53 51.21 49.40
CA LYS A 942 79.31 50.20 50.46
C LYS A 942 79.69 48.79 49.97
N PRO A 943 80.24 47.91 50.83
CA PRO A 943 80.61 46.53 50.47
C PRO A 943 79.37 45.65 50.17
N LEU A 944 79.53 44.68 49.25
CA LEU A 944 78.50 43.67 48.95
C LEU A 944 78.06 42.97 50.25
N THR A 945 76.76 42.92 50.45
CA THR A 945 76.11 42.17 51.52
C THR A 945 76.25 40.66 51.30
N LEU A 946 76.08 39.88 52.38
CA LEU A 946 76.16 38.42 52.32
C LEU A 946 75.12 37.80 51.37
N ASP A 947 73.95 38.44 51.25
CA ASP A 947 72.90 38.00 50.33
C ASP A 947 73.26 38.27 48.86
N GLU A 948 73.96 39.37 48.57
CA GLU A 948 74.49 39.65 47.22
C GLU A 948 75.62 38.68 46.85
N MET A 949 76.49 38.30 47.80
CA MET A 949 77.51 37.25 47.57
C MET A 949 76.88 35.88 47.28
N LYS A 950 75.80 35.53 47.99
CA LYS A 950 75.04 34.31 47.75
C LYS A 950 74.40 34.33 46.35
N ALA A 951 73.79 35.45 45.96
CA ALA A 951 73.15 35.61 44.66
C ALA A 951 74.14 35.38 43.49
N VAL A 952 75.34 35.95 43.58
CA VAL A 952 76.39 35.79 42.55
C VAL A 952 76.93 34.35 42.49
N LEU A 953 77.03 33.65 43.62
CA LEU A 953 77.39 32.22 43.63
C LEU A 953 76.33 31.37 42.92
N LEU A 954 75.05 31.65 43.19
CA LEU A 954 73.94 30.94 42.56
C LEU A 954 73.85 31.23 41.06
N GLU A 955 74.15 32.44 40.58
CA GLU A 955 74.15 32.75 39.14
C GLU A 955 75.20 31.95 38.33
N ARG A 956 76.32 31.57 38.96
CA ARG A 956 77.40 30.84 38.28
C ARG A 956 77.20 29.32 38.26
N MET A 957 76.31 28.79 39.09
CA MET A 957 76.07 27.35 39.16
C MET A 957 75.25 26.87 37.96
N THR A 958 75.85 26.01 37.13
CA THR A 958 75.15 25.28 36.07
C THR A 958 74.40 24.10 36.67
N ILE A 959 73.12 23.95 36.33
CA ILE A 959 72.35 22.76 36.73
C ILE A 959 72.86 21.59 35.89
N ASP A 960 73.34 20.55 36.56
CA ASP A 960 73.78 19.32 35.89
C ASP A 960 72.55 18.61 35.29
N ASP A 961 72.61 18.29 33.99
CA ASP A 961 71.57 17.53 33.30
C ASP A 961 71.29 16.19 34.01
N GLN A 962 72.29 15.61 34.66
CA GLN A 962 72.13 14.40 35.47
C GLN A 962 71.30 14.67 36.73
N ALA A 963 71.52 15.79 37.42
CA ALA A 963 70.76 16.17 38.63
C ALA A 963 69.29 16.49 38.30
N ALA A 964 69.02 17.16 37.17
CA ALA A 964 67.66 17.42 36.70
C ALA A 964 66.92 16.11 36.37
N ARG A 965 67.57 15.17 35.66
CA ARG A 965 67.01 13.85 35.36
C ARG A 965 66.81 13.00 36.60
N GLU A 966 67.73 13.07 37.55
CA GLU A 966 67.64 12.37 38.84
C GLU A 966 66.45 12.89 39.66
N LEU A 967 66.28 14.21 39.78
CA LEU A 967 65.13 14.81 40.46
C LEU A 967 63.79 14.38 39.83
N ALA A 968 63.69 14.44 38.51
CA ALA A 968 62.47 14.05 37.81
C ALA A 968 62.20 12.53 37.92
N THR A 969 63.23 11.70 37.88
CA THR A 969 63.11 10.24 38.13
C THR A 969 62.68 9.95 39.56
N GLN A 970 63.28 10.62 40.54
CA GLN A 970 62.92 10.47 41.96
C GLN A 970 61.48 10.91 42.23
N ARG A 971 61.01 12.03 41.64
CA ARG A 971 59.62 12.45 41.74
C ARG A 971 58.65 11.42 41.15
N ALA A 972 58.96 10.88 39.97
CA ALA A 972 58.17 9.81 39.36
C ALA A 972 58.15 8.56 40.25
N GLN A 973 59.29 8.20 40.85
CA GLN A 973 59.41 7.10 41.80
C GLN A 973 58.57 7.35 43.06
N THR A 974 58.55 8.56 43.61
CA THR A 974 57.69 8.93 44.74
C THR A 974 56.21 8.70 44.43
N VAL A 975 55.75 9.10 43.23
CA VAL A 975 54.36 8.85 42.80
C VAL A 975 54.09 7.36 42.63
N TYR A 976 55.03 6.63 42.00
CA TYR A 976 54.92 5.19 41.82
C TYR A 976 54.83 4.44 43.16
N ASP A 977 55.73 4.74 44.11
CA ASP A 977 55.79 4.11 45.42
C ASP A 977 54.54 4.41 46.25
N TYR A 978 53.98 5.62 46.13
CA TYR A 978 52.72 5.97 46.78
C TYR A 978 51.54 5.17 46.21
N LEU A 979 51.45 5.05 44.88
CA LEU A 979 50.39 4.29 44.22
C LEU A 979 50.53 2.78 44.46
N ALA A 980 51.74 2.24 44.42
CA ALA A 980 52.02 0.80 44.57
C ALA A 980 51.98 0.34 46.05
N GLY A 981 52.44 1.18 46.98
CA GLY A 981 52.51 0.86 48.40
C GLY A 981 51.21 1.23 49.14
N PRO A 982 51.07 2.47 49.67
CA PRO A 982 49.89 2.93 50.39
C PRO A 982 48.56 2.68 49.67
N CYS A 983 48.49 2.94 48.35
CA CYS A 983 47.26 2.76 47.58
C CYS A 983 47.08 1.35 46.99
N GLN A 984 48.07 0.46 47.09
CA GLN A 984 48.00 -0.94 46.64
C GLN A 984 47.54 -1.12 45.18
N VAL A 985 47.97 -0.27 44.26
CA VAL A 985 47.78 -0.47 42.82
C VAL A 985 48.79 -1.51 42.32
N GLN A 986 48.35 -2.47 41.49
CA GLN A 986 49.22 -3.53 40.98
C GLN A 986 50.35 -2.98 40.09
N ALA A 987 51.57 -3.47 40.31
CA ALA A 987 52.78 -2.98 39.65
C ALA A 987 52.75 -3.12 38.11
N ASP A 988 52.11 -4.16 37.57
CA ASP A 988 51.97 -4.38 36.11
C ASP A 988 51.06 -3.35 35.41
N ARG A 989 50.36 -2.52 36.20
CA ARG A 989 49.49 -1.45 35.72
C ARG A 989 50.13 -0.07 35.80
N LEU A 990 51.28 0.04 36.45
CA LEU A 990 52.04 1.27 36.60
C LEU A 990 53.32 1.16 35.76
N THR A 991 53.58 2.14 34.90
CA THR A 991 54.80 2.16 34.09
C THR A 991 55.54 3.47 34.32
N LEU A 992 56.77 3.37 34.83
CA LEU A 992 57.68 4.50 34.90
C LEU A 992 58.27 4.76 33.52
N VAL A 993 58.02 5.94 32.95
CA VAL A 993 58.56 6.34 31.66
C VAL A 993 59.84 7.14 31.90
N GLY A 994 60.98 6.59 31.50
CA GLY A 994 62.29 7.24 31.64
C GLY A 994 62.42 8.48 30.75
N LEU A 995 63.12 9.50 31.24
CA LEU A 995 63.45 10.71 30.49
C LEU A 995 64.44 10.37 29.36
N SER A 996 63.96 10.36 28.11
CA SER A 996 64.83 10.32 26.92
C SER A 996 65.39 11.72 26.62
N ALA A 997 66.49 11.79 25.87
CA ALA A 997 67.14 13.06 25.49
C ALA A 997 66.22 14.02 24.70
N GLU A 998 65.10 13.53 24.17
CA GLU A 998 64.09 14.31 23.42
C GLU A 998 62.84 14.68 24.24
N THR A 999 62.84 14.47 25.56
CA THR A 999 61.67 14.79 26.40
C THR A 999 61.55 16.31 26.60
N PRO A 1000 60.41 16.95 26.27
CA PRO A 1000 60.24 18.39 26.45
C PRO A 1000 60.34 18.77 27.93
N ALA A 1001 60.93 19.92 28.23
CA ALA A 1001 60.95 20.50 29.57
C ALA A 1001 59.52 20.55 30.15
N ALA A 1002 59.34 20.06 31.37
CA ALA A 1002 58.02 20.09 32.01
C ALA A 1002 57.64 21.53 32.31
N LYS A 1003 56.33 21.84 32.25
CA LYS A 1003 55.81 23.13 32.72
C LYS A 1003 55.54 23.06 34.22
N GLY A 1004 56.48 23.51 35.03
CA GLY A 1004 56.45 23.50 36.49
C GLY A 1004 57.04 22.25 37.16
N ALA A 1005 57.21 22.33 38.48
CA ALA A 1005 57.73 21.26 39.35
C ALA A 1005 56.72 20.10 39.53
N ARG A 1006 56.49 19.30 38.48
CA ARG A 1006 55.40 18.30 38.47
C ARG A 1006 55.76 16.98 37.77
N VAL A 1007 55.02 15.92 38.10
CA VAL A 1007 55.03 14.61 37.40
C VAL A 1007 53.78 14.51 36.55
N GLU A 1008 53.91 14.19 35.27
CA GLU A 1008 52.76 13.99 34.39
C GLU A 1008 52.25 12.55 34.46
N LEU A 1009 50.93 12.40 34.50
CA LEU A 1009 50.24 11.13 34.49
C LEU A 1009 49.56 10.94 33.14
N ARG A 1010 49.73 9.76 32.52
CA ARG A 1010 49.11 9.45 31.22
C ARG A 1010 48.39 8.11 31.30
N LEU A 1011 47.11 8.09 30.89
CA LEU A 1011 46.31 6.87 30.87
C LEU A 1011 46.49 6.13 29.55
N LYS A 1012 46.52 4.80 29.63
CA LYS A 1012 46.59 3.89 28.49
C LYS A 1012 45.50 2.83 28.55
#